data_AF-W9VXB0-F1
#
_entry.id   AF-W9VXB0-F1
#
_cell.length_a   1.000
_cell.length_b   1.000
_cell.length_c   1.000
_cell.angle_alpha   90.00
_cell.angle_beta   90.00
_cell.angle_gamma   90.00
#
_symmetry.space_group_name_H-M   'P 1'
#
loop_
_entity.id
_entity.type
_entity.pdbx_description
1 polymer ?
#
loop_
_entity_poly.entity_id
_entity_poly.type
_entity_poly.pdbx_seq_one_letter_code
_entity_poly.pdbx_strand_id
1 'polypeptide(L)'
;MKKEAANFILEHVFLPPKVSQSYHDEAGADELLKKISQAAHEFADSFSRDSSERRIWAQLRRSISKWIDLYDNGEPCISKIINSLDTMLKDDVLLFYIKPQNAAIIVRNKSRGAIFECFEVLARTDAVLKATDALIRRFPARAVFLPEEKLRNTAFTRELGGAIHKLSVEKLKIAIETTRKANNTVVEERQSAHPRAVTEWLFGVLGSCGNAVPSHILCKRVHDDVLWKNTNLPWRRSGVWLSARVALQIALVNAELEGEGHGHYKNFIFTRRSSRPTSEAGSTNAKLGSSTFGFVQTATDEALSSIDNDMQRQWTEVVLREKVNVQPVAHDLLSTELLLTKSSPILRHIWERAHKGFAHVVESYSPPTTTEVTLPIGSLPTPAIFERPGDLLSCLVGFEFWIEENLGSWSVANTGNPSACRALLELLPKYHALAKRKYESHPERLSIMLLVMFELWIALDTIATTAHPLLLDYPPEIPSILFGPLLLSKRADLERLSRIELHIKSRDLRELRLKVEQETQKARDDKLVEWESKKQKYDKLMGEVEAMECGIWIPRGIDRWGKPYVGKPRHDRRCQKCAKEKEAKAMEISKHEWALPDNETLCKAVVFELGAPPALVSWRDATFYLVQDVGRSQAIEGPSRQQNLLTYPPLKRHTQHAQDRRVTLGSAVKSMLKSHYIRSSLNVDPVIVNNGLVPKMCDTSKSNLWTAEQTGKLSLQRYCYVKLSEPWNEHLGRYVNFTLHTTNSVIARQSVCPPEMGPHEAVYFGSLRSGERLQILNILGALMSLEVDLNSPAIAVLFRYAICQVGTPRTKLPLYLRESQTALEDEHISQSLLNALEVSFSKIEPNFKEVSTAAVLLGVCLNILSLTPVPKIATRCANLNFKIRQAALAWIRQMTKLRTDQKNARADTGALKDLSRQILIACLLCRRTFALDNDTQ
;
A
#
# COMPACT_ATOMS: atom_id res chain seq x y z
N MET A 1 40.11 -0.71 21.35
CA MET A 1 39.41 -0.65 20.05
C MET A 1 39.24 0.82 19.67
N LYS A 2 39.58 1.21 18.43
CA LYS A 2 39.36 2.58 17.94
C LYS A 2 37.86 2.91 17.93
N LYS A 3 37.49 4.15 18.21
CA LYS A 3 36.08 4.61 18.30
C LYS A 3 35.29 4.31 17.01
N GLU A 4 35.94 4.43 15.86
CA GLU A 4 35.36 4.16 14.54
C GLU A 4 35.00 2.68 14.36
N ALA A 5 35.88 1.75 14.73
CA ALA A 5 35.60 0.31 14.70
C ALA A 5 34.48 -0.08 15.69
N ALA A 6 34.42 0.57 16.85
CA ALA A 6 33.36 0.36 17.83
C ALA A 6 31.98 0.77 17.30
N ASN A 7 31.92 1.90 16.59
CA ASN A 7 30.72 2.40 15.94
C ASN A 7 30.32 1.52 14.76
N PHE A 8 31.28 1.09 13.93
CA PHE A 8 31.03 0.17 12.82
C PHE A 8 30.34 -1.12 13.28
N ILE A 9 30.85 -1.74 14.34
CA ILE A 9 30.25 -2.95 14.92
C ILE A 9 28.84 -2.66 15.45
N LEU A 10 28.64 -1.50 16.11
CA LEU A 10 27.32 -1.10 16.62
C LEU A 10 26.31 -0.97 15.47
N GLU A 11 26.65 -0.21 14.43
CA GLU A 11 25.77 0.07 13.29
C GLU A 11 25.41 -1.20 12.50
N HIS A 12 26.35 -2.13 12.32
CA HIS A 12 26.13 -3.29 11.46
C HIS A 12 25.64 -4.54 12.19
N VAL A 13 26.02 -4.78 13.46
CA VAL A 13 25.55 -5.93 14.23
C VAL A 13 24.19 -5.66 14.87
N PHE A 14 24.04 -4.49 15.52
CA PHE A 14 22.84 -4.15 16.29
C PHE A 14 21.82 -3.38 15.47
N LEU A 15 22.26 -2.55 14.52
CA LEU A 15 21.39 -1.74 13.65
C LEU A 15 20.47 -0.78 14.46
N PRO A 16 21.04 0.19 15.20
CA PRO A 16 20.25 1.14 16.00
C PRO A 16 19.38 2.06 15.12
N PRO A 17 18.32 2.70 15.66
CA PRO A 17 17.42 3.56 14.90
C PRO A 17 18.08 4.75 14.17
N LYS A 18 19.28 5.16 14.62
CA LYS A 18 20.10 6.18 13.97
C LYS A 18 21.46 5.59 13.62
N VAL A 19 21.73 5.43 12.33
CA VAL A 19 23.04 5.03 11.79
C VAL A 19 23.63 6.16 10.93
N SER A 20 24.94 6.07 10.65
CA SER A 20 25.60 6.98 9.72
C SER A 20 24.93 6.97 8.33
N GLN A 21 24.99 8.09 7.61
CA GLN A 21 24.37 8.26 6.27
C GLN A 21 25.42 8.45 5.18
N SER A 22 26.61 7.88 5.42
CA SER A 22 27.78 7.94 4.57
C SER A 22 28.31 6.55 4.32
N TYR A 23 28.81 6.30 3.11
CA TYR A 23 29.48 5.06 2.78
C TYR A 23 30.67 4.77 3.72
N HIS A 24 30.68 3.59 4.34
CA HIS A 24 31.66 3.17 5.34
C HIS A 24 32.85 2.37 4.76
N ASP A 25 32.79 2.01 3.47
CA ASP A 25 33.83 1.27 2.73
C ASP A 25 34.32 -0.07 3.34
N GLU A 26 33.57 -0.62 4.29
CA GLU A 26 33.96 -1.77 5.14
C GLU A 26 35.14 -1.50 6.09
N ALA A 27 35.39 -0.23 6.45
CA ALA A 27 36.56 0.20 7.23
C ALA A 27 36.70 -0.43 8.63
N GLY A 28 35.64 -1.03 9.20
CA GLY A 28 35.70 -1.75 10.48
C GLY A 28 35.46 -3.26 10.37
N ALA A 29 35.50 -3.82 9.16
CA ALA A 29 35.15 -5.21 8.92
C ALA A 29 36.19 -6.20 9.47
N ASP A 30 37.47 -5.82 9.52
CA ASP A 30 38.55 -6.63 10.09
C ASP A 30 38.34 -6.82 11.61
N GLU A 31 38.07 -5.73 12.33
CA GLU A 31 37.76 -5.73 13.77
C GLU A 31 36.46 -6.49 14.05
N LEU A 32 35.47 -6.41 13.16
CA LEU A 32 34.26 -7.22 13.23
C LEU A 32 34.58 -8.71 13.15
N LEU A 33 35.42 -9.16 12.20
CA LEU A 33 35.81 -10.57 12.08
C LEU A 33 36.65 -11.04 13.27
N LYS A 34 37.59 -10.20 13.76
CA LYS A 34 38.34 -10.47 15.01
C LYS A 34 37.39 -10.68 16.19
N LYS A 35 36.34 -9.86 16.30
CA LYS A 35 35.32 -10.01 17.34
C LYS A 35 34.44 -11.24 17.17
N ILE A 36 34.12 -11.64 15.94
CA ILE A 36 33.44 -12.92 15.68
C ILE A 36 34.33 -14.10 16.09
N SER A 37 35.64 -14.04 15.77
CA SER A 37 36.60 -15.08 16.18
C SER A 37 36.76 -15.17 17.70
N GLN A 38 36.85 -14.04 18.39
CA GLN A 38 36.91 -14.00 19.85
C GLN A 38 35.63 -14.61 20.45
N ALA A 39 34.46 -14.20 19.98
CA ALA A 39 33.19 -14.75 20.45
C ALA A 39 33.09 -16.26 20.17
N ALA A 40 33.57 -16.74 19.02
CA ALA A 40 33.58 -18.17 18.70
C ALA A 40 34.50 -18.95 19.64
N HIS A 41 35.58 -18.34 20.14
CA HIS A 41 36.45 -18.93 21.13
C HIS A 41 35.73 -19.08 22.48
N GLU A 42 35.14 -18.00 22.98
CA GLU A 42 34.38 -17.99 24.24
C GLU A 42 33.20 -18.97 24.18
N PHE A 43 32.48 -19.00 23.05
CA PHE A 43 31.35 -19.91 22.84
C PHE A 43 31.79 -21.38 22.80
N ALA A 44 32.94 -21.69 22.20
CA ALA A 44 33.50 -23.05 22.22
C ALA A 44 33.90 -23.50 23.63
N ASP A 45 34.45 -22.58 24.42
CA ASP A 45 34.97 -22.88 25.76
C ASP A 45 33.86 -23.15 26.79
N SER A 46 32.64 -22.65 26.54
CA SER A 46 31.44 -22.95 27.32
C SER A 46 30.95 -24.40 27.20
N PHE A 47 31.41 -25.15 26.20
CA PHE A 47 31.09 -26.58 26.06
C PHE A 47 32.12 -27.46 26.77
N SER A 48 31.70 -28.66 27.21
CA SER A 48 32.58 -29.63 27.86
C SER A 48 33.75 -30.03 26.94
N ARG A 49 34.92 -30.32 27.53
CA ARG A 49 36.17 -30.55 26.78
C ARG A 49 36.08 -31.67 25.76
N ASP A 50 35.29 -32.71 26.05
CA ASP A 50 35.15 -33.91 25.22
C ASP A 50 33.91 -33.90 24.30
N SER A 51 33.14 -32.80 24.28
CA SER A 51 31.95 -32.68 23.42
C SER A 51 32.31 -32.57 21.93
N SER A 52 31.47 -33.19 21.09
CA SER A 52 31.50 -33.02 19.63
C SER A 52 31.34 -31.55 19.22
N GLU A 53 30.56 -30.80 19.97
CA GLU A 53 30.20 -29.40 19.77
C GLU A 53 31.42 -28.52 19.95
N ARG A 54 32.19 -28.70 21.03
CA ARG A 54 33.45 -27.98 21.23
C ARG A 54 34.44 -28.25 20.11
N ARG A 55 34.55 -29.51 19.66
CA ARG A 55 35.43 -29.89 18.54
C ARG A 55 35.04 -29.17 17.25
N ILE A 56 33.75 -29.11 16.94
CA ILE A 56 33.21 -28.43 15.74
C ILE A 56 33.43 -26.92 15.83
N TRP A 57 33.19 -26.30 16.99
CA TRP A 57 33.47 -24.88 17.18
C TRP A 57 34.96 -24.55 17.16
N ALA A 58 35.83 -25.44 17.62
CA ALA A 58 37.28 -25.29 17.50
C ALA A 58 37.74 -25.34 16.02
N GLN A 59 37.16 -26.21 15.20
CA GLN A 59 37.40 -26.24 13.75
C GLN A 59 36.92 -24.95 13.07
N LEU A 60 35.74 -24.45 13.46
CA LEU A 60 35.22 -23.18 12.95
C LEU A 60 36.07 -21.98 13.38
N ARG A 61 36.57 -21.96 14.61
CA ARG A 61 37.51 -20.94 15.08
C ARG A 61 38.75 -20.87 14.17
N ARG A 62 39.35 -22.02 13.85
CA ARG A 62 40.48 -22.10 12.90
C ARG A 62 40.11 -21.53 11.52
N SER A 63 38.90 -21.84 11.05
CA SER A 63 38.37 -21.31 9.78
C SER A 63 38.18 -19.78 9.82
N ILE A 64 37.62 -19.24 10.90
CA ILE A 64 37.41 -17.79 11.07
C ILE A 64 38.75 -17.05 11.16
N SER A 65 39.78 -17.63 11.77
CA SER A 65 41.14 -17.05 11.75
C SER A 65 41.66 -16.87 10.33
N LYS A 66 41.46 -17.87 9.44
CA LYS A 66 41.79 -17.73 8.02
C LYS A 66 40.97 -16.63 7.32
N TRP A 67 39.71 -16.40 7.73
CA TRP A 67 38.93 -15.29 7.20
C TRP A 67 39.59 -13.95 7.58
N ILE A 68 39.98 -13.78 8.84
CA ILE A 68 40.68 -12.57 9.30
C ILE A 68 41.95 -12.34 8.47
N ASP A 69 42.76 -13.38 8.27
CA ASP A 69 44.01 -13.27 7.51
C ASP A 69 43.77 -12.82 6.06
N LEU A 70 42.67 -13.30 5.44
CA LEU A 70 42.27 -12.92 4.09
C LEU A 70 41.80 -11.46 3.98
N TYR A 71 41.19 -10.89 5.02
CA TYR A 71 40.71 -9.49 5.02
C TYR A 71 41.63 -8.50 5.75
N ASP A 72 42.78 -8.96 6.27
CA ASP A 72 43.73 -8.12 6.96
C ASP A 72 44.28 -7.02 6.02
N ASN A 73 43.94 -5.76 6.32
CA ASN A 73 44.15 -4.55 5.50
C ASN A 73 43.17 -4.32 4.32
N GLY A 74 42.02 -5.00 4.29
CA GLY A 74 40.88 -4.68 3.42
C GLY A 74 40.86 -5.36 2.05
N GLU A 75 42.01 -5.50 1.38
CA GLU A 75 42.12 -6.19 0.07
C GLU A 75 42.87 -7.54 0.18
N PRO A 76 42.27 -8.65 -0.30
CA PRO A 76 42.87 -9.97 -0.16
C PRO A 76 44.03 -10.15 -1.15
N CYS A 77 45.23 -10.40 -0.65
CA CYS A 77 46.41 -10.69 -1.49
C CYS A 77 46.31 -12.06 -2.17
N ILE A 78 46.75 -12.16 -3.43
CA ILE A 78 46.75 -13.41 -4.21
C ILE A 78 47.47 -14.56 -3.49
N SER A 79 48.60 -14.29 -2.83
CA SER A 79 49.37 -15.32 -2.11
C SER A 79 48.61 -15.85 -0.90
N LYS A 80 47.89 -14.98 -0.17
CA LYS A 80 47.04 -15.38 0.96
C LYS A 80 45.84 -16.22 0.51
N ILE A 81 45.22 -15.89 -0.62
CA ILE A 81 44.11 -16.68 -1.20
C ILE A 81 44.59 -18.08 -1.59
N ILE A 82 45.68 -18.16 -2.36
CA ILE A 82 46.24 -19.44 -2.82
C ILE A 82 46.68 -20.28 -1.61
N ASN A 83 47.45 -19.70 -0.68
CA ASN A 83 47.89 -20.38 0.53
C ASN A 83 46.70 -20.87 1.38
N SER A 84 45.63 -20.09 1.47
CA SER A 84 44.44 -20.50 2.22
C SER A 84 43.75 -21.70 1.59
N LEU A 85 43.67 -21.75 0.25
CA LEU A 85 43.12 -22.88 -0.51
C LEU A 85 44.01 -24.13 -0.40
N ASP A 86 45.32 -23.97 -0.54
CA ASP A 86 46.29 -25.08 -0.47
C ASP A 86 46.39 -25.70 0.93
N THR A 87 46.26 -24.88 1.98
CA THR A 87 46.38 -25.32 3.39
C THR A 87 45.02 -25.65 4.04
N MET A 88 43.96 -25.83 3.26
CA MET A 88 42.65 -26.23 3.79
C MET A 88 42.73 -27.63 4.42
N LEU A 89 42.44 -27.72 5.71
CA LEU A 89 42.29 -28.99 6.41
C LEU A 89 40.88 -29.53 6.23
N LYS A 90 40.67 -30.82 6.54
CA LYS A 90 39.33 -31.41 6.51
C LYS A 90 38.37 -30.61 7.39
N ASP A 91 37.17 -30.33 6.87
CA ASP A 91 36.10 -29.55 7.50
C ASP A 91 36.42 -28.05 7.71
N ASP A 92 37.52 -27.54 7.14
CA ASP A 92 37.74 -26.10 7.06
C ASP A 92 36.70 -25.43 6.14
N VAL A 93 36.31 -24.22 6.53
CA VAL A 93 35.42 -23.36 5.76
C VAL A 93 36.12 -22.05 5.44
N LEU A 94 36.29 -21.72 4.17
CA LEU A 94 36.80 -20.40 3.75
C LEU A 94 35.66 -19.50 3.30
N LEU A 95 35.85 -18.19 3.48
CA LEU A 95 34.92 -17.15 3.05
C LEU A 95 35.66 -16.07 2.25
N PHE A 96 35.28 -15.91 0.99
CA PHE A 96 35.76 -14.86 0.10
C PHE A 96 34.60 -13.92 -0.28
N TYR A 97 34.67 -12.66 0.12
CA TYR A 97 33.71 -11.61 -0.18
C TYR A 97 34.31 -10.75 -1.27
N ILE A 98 33.77 -10.91 -2.45
CA ILE A 98 34.22 -10.28 -3.68
C ILE A 98 33.41 -8.98 -3.84
N LYS A 99 33.81 -7.97 -3.06
CA LYS A 99 33.11 -6.69 -2.92
C LYS A 99 32.78 -6.00 -4.26
N PRO A 100 33.71 -5.89 -5.24
CA PRO A 100 33.41 -5.26 -6.54
C PRO A 100 32.33 -5.99 -7.34
N GLN A 101 32.17 -7.30 -7.13
CA GLN A 101 31.22 -8.14 -7.85
C GLN A 101 29.96 -8.43 -7.02
N ASN A 102 29.76 -7.80 -5.87
CA ASN A 102 28.59 -8.01 -5.02
C ASN A 102 28.28 -9.50 -4.71
N ALA A 103 29.33 -10.31 -4.56
CA ALA A 103 29.19 -11.76 -4.39
C ALA A 103 30.11 -12.28 -3.30
N ALA A 104 29.72 -13.39 -2.68
CA ALA A 104 30.57 -14.13 -1.76
C ALA A 104 30.69 -15.58 -2.20
N ILE A 105 31.85 -16.18 -1.93
CA ILE A 105 32.18 -17.58 -2.15
C ILE A 105 32.51 -18.21 -0.79
N ILE A 106 31.86 -19.32 -0.48
CA ILE A 106 32.18 -20.19 0.64
C ILE A 106 32.78 -21.47 0.09
N VAL A 107 33.88 -21.92 0.70
CA VAL A 107 34.53 -23.19 0.32
C VAL A 107 34.54 -24.10 1.53
N ARG A 108 33.86 -25.24 1.45
CA ARG A 108 33.84 -26.25 2.52
C ARG A 108 34.66 -27.45 2.10
N ASN A 109 35.75 -27.71 2.82
CA ASN A 109 36.59 -28.86 2.54
C ASN A 109 36.01 -30.14 3.17
N LYS A 110 35.96 -31.22 2.40
CA LYS A 110 35.47 -32.54 2.83
C LYS A 110 36.50 -33.62 2.45
N SER A 111 36.27 -34.85 2.90
CA SER A 111 37.24 -35.94 2.73
C SER A 111 37.52 -36.37 1.29
N ARG A 112 36.66 -36.01 0.32
CA ARG A 112 36.80 -36.39 -1.10
C ARG A 112 37.01 -35.18 -2.04
N GLY A 113 37.14 -33.98 -1.50
CA GLY A 113 37.17 -32.74 -2.25
C GLY A 113 36.47 -31.60 -1.52
N ALA A 114 36.25 -30.47 -2.20
CA ALA A 114 35.64 -29.28 -1.59
C ALA A 114 34.36 -28.85 -2.33
N ILE A 115 33.41 -28.32 -1.56
CA ILE A 115 32.17 -27.73 -2.08
C ILE A 115 32.33 -26.22 -2.10
N PHE A 116 32.25 -25.63 -3.28
CA PHE A 116 32.22 -24.19 -3.52
C PHE A 116 30.78 -23.74 -3.61
N GLU A 117 30.43 -22.69 -2.88
CA GLU A 117 29.08 -22.14 -2.78
C GLU A 117 29.13 -20.64 -3.00
N CYS A 118 28.31 -20.08 -3.90
CA CYS A 118 28.26 -18.63 -4.11
C CYS A 118 26.88 -18.04 -3.92
N PHE A 119 26.84 -16.76 -3.57
CA PHE A 119 25.60 -15.99 -3.47
C PHE A 119 25.84 -14.49 -3.64
N GLU A 120 24.79 -13.78 -4.02
CA GLU A 120 24.73 -12.32 -4.05
C GLU A 120 24.72 -11.75 -2.62
N VAL A 121 25.53 -10.74 -2.33
CA VAL A 121 25.64 -10.19 -0.96
C VAL A 121 24.66 -9.06 -0.71
N LEU A 122 24.68 -7.99 -1.50
CA LEU A 122 23.81 -6.83 -1.34
C LEU A 122 22.65 -6.90 -2.33
N ALA A 123 21.42 -6.68 -1.85
CA ALA A 123 20.25 -6.63 -2.71
C ALA A 123 20.22 -5.31 -3.51
N ARG A 124 19.41 -5.29 -4.58
CA ARG A 124 19.16 -4.06 -5.35
C ARG A 124 18.54 -2.99 -4.45
N THR A 125 18.95 -1.73 -4.64
CA THR A 125 18.46 -0.58 -3.86
C THR A 125 16.94 -0.46 -3.90
N ASP A 126 16.32 -0.72 -5.05
CA ASP A 126 14.86 -0.66 -5.18
C ASP A 126 14.16 -1.80 -4.41
N ALA A 127 14.76 -2.98 -4.32
CA ALA A 127 14.23 -4.08 -3.52
C ALA A 127 14.32 -3.77 -2.01
N VAL A 128 15.42 -3.16 -1.56
CA VAL A 128 15.59 -2.71 -0.17
C VAL A 128 14.57 -1.63 0.18
N LEU A 129 14.43 -0.58 -0.65
CA LEU A 129 13.50 0.53 -0.41
C LEU A 129 12.01 0.12 -0.50
N LYS A 130 11.68 -0.93 -1.26
CA LYS A 130 10.32 -1.50 -1.34
C LYS A 130 9.98 -2.40 -0.15
N ALA A 131 10.98 -2.90 0.58
CA ALA A 131 10.73 -3.81 1.69
C ALA A 131 10.11 -3.04 2.86
N THR A 132 8.97 -3.51 3.37
CA THR A 132 8.29 -2.92 4.54
C THR A 132 8.92 -3.32 5.88
N ASP A 133 9.77 -4.34 5.88
CA ASP A 133 10.49 -4.85 7.06
C ASP A 133 11.84 -5.48 6.64
N ALA A 134 11.91 -6.81 6.47
CA ALA A 134 13.14 -7.52 6.11
C ALA A 134 13.04 -8.20 4.74
N LEU A 135 14.13 -8.22 3.98
CA LEU A 135 14.21 -9.01 2.75
C LEU A 135 14.37 -10.50 3.09
N ILE A 136 13.50 -11.34 2.54
CA ILE A 136 13.64 -12.80 2.64
C ILE A 136 14.53 -13.27 1.48
N ARG A 137 15.73 -13.75 1.78
CA ARG A 137 16.74 -14.16 0.78
C ARG A 137 17.21 -15.60 1.01
N ARG A 138 17.55 -16.27 -0.09
CA ARG A 138 17.96 -17.69 -0.14
C ARG A 138 19.47 -17.79 -0.40
N PHE A 139 20.16 -18.65 0.35
CA PHE A 139 21.62 -18.85 0.27
C PHE A 139 21.99 -20.34 0.41
N PRO A 140 22.97 -20.87 -0.32
CA PRO A 140 23.67 -20.26 -1.44
C PRO A 140 22.79 -20.25 -2.72
N ALA A 141 23.22 -19.53 -3.74
CA ALA A 141 22.55 -19.50 -5.05
C ALA A 141 22.98 -20.66 -5.94
N ARG A 142 24.28 -21.02 -5.93
CA ARG A 142 24.84 -22.16 -6.66
C ARG A 142 25.87 -22.87 -5.79
N ALA A 143 26.02 -24.17 -6.03
CA ALA A 143 27.06 -24.97 -5.40
C ALA A 143 27.71 -25.92 -6.42
N VAL A 144 29.03 -26.09 -6.32
CA VAL A 144 29.85 -26.94 -7.18
C VAL A 144 30.80 -27.74 -6.30
N PHE A 145 30.85 -29.05 -6.51
CA PHE A 145 31.83 -29.93 -5.89
C PHE A 145 33.05 -30.10 -6.80
N LEU A 146 34.22 -29.83 -6.26
CA LEU A 146 35.51 -30.11 -6.89
C LEU A 146 36.18 -31.32 -6.23
N PRO A 147 36.52 -32.36 -6.99
CA PRO A 147 37.27 -33.51 -6.47
C PRO A 147 38.63 -33.12 -5.90
N GLU A 148 39.11 -33.89 -4.92
CA GLU A 148 40.41 -33.67 -4.27
C GLU A 148 41.58 -33.63 -5.28
N GLU A 149 41.55 -34.45 -6.33
CA GLU A 149 42.56 -34.47 -7.39
C GLU A 149 42.76 -33.10 -8.07
N LYS A 150 41.67 -32.35 -8.26
CA LYS A 150 41.72 -31.01 -8.85
C LYS A 150 42.26 -29.98 -7.86
N LEU A 151 41.91 -30.11 -6.58
CA LEU A 151 42.37 -29.20 -5.52
C LEU A 151 43.84 -29.39 -5.15
N ARG A 152 44.36 -30.62 -5.27
CA ARG A 152 45.79 -30.90 -5.09
C ARG A 152 46.66 -30.45 -6.28
N ASN A 153 46.04 -30.09 -7.41
CA ASN A 153 46.76 -29.56 -8.55
C ASN A 153 47.15 -28.09 -8.29
N THR A 154 48.41 -27.87 -7.95
CA THR A 154 48.95 -26.54 -7.62
C THR A 154 48.84 -25.53 -8.77
N ALA A 155 48.85 -25.98 -10.03
CA ALA A 155 48.61 -25.09 -11.17
C ALA A 155 47.15 -24.63 -11.22
N PHE A 156 46.20 -25.54 -10.99
CA PHE A 156 44.78 -25.22 -10.92
C PHE A 156 44.47 -24.26 -9.76
N THR A 157 44.96 -24.55 -8.55
CA THR A 157 44.71 -23.70 -7.38
C THR A 157 45.32 -22.31 -7.52
N ARG A 158 46.47 -22.20 -8.22
CA ARG A 158 47.07 -20.90 -8.58
C ARG A 158 46.18 -20.08 -9.52
N GLU A 159 45.67 -20.71 -10.59
CA GLU A 159 44.75 -20.03 -11.53
C GLU A 159 43.42 -19.64 -10.87
N LEU A 160 42.86 -20.55 -10.05
CA LEU A 160 41.63 -20.28 -9.30
C LEU A 160 41.83 -19.14 -8.30
N GLY A 161 42.92 -19.16 -7.53
CA GLY A 161 43.28 -18.08 -6.62
C GLY A 161 43.52 -16.76 -7.34
N GLY A 162 44.15 -16.80 -8.53
CA GLY A 162 44.33 -15.65 -9.40
C GLY A 162 43.01 -15.08 -9.93
N ALA A 163 42.05 -15.92 -10.30
CA ALA A 163 40.72 -15.50 -10.73
C ALA A 163 39.93 -14.85 -9.57
N ILE A 164 39.94 -15.45 -8.38
CA ILE A 164 39.29 -14.88 -7.18
C ILE A 164 39.93 -13.55 -6.80
N HIS A 165 41.26 -13.44 -6.89
CA HIS A 165 41.98 -12.20 -6.64
C HIS A 165 41.56 -11.10 -7.64
N LYS A 166 41.63 -11.38 -8.94
CA LYS A 166 41.26 -10.40 -10.00
C LYS A 166 39.84 -9.89 -9.81
N LEU A 167 38.87 -10.79 -9.54
CA LEU A 167 37.49 -10.40 -9.27
C LEU A 167 37.34 -9.55 -8.00
N SER A 168 38.20 -9.77 -6.99
CA SER A 168 38.19 -9.04 -5.72
C SER A 168 38.75 -7.61 -5.83
N VAL A 169 39.59 -7.32 -6.84
CA VAL A 169 40.23 -5.99 -7.02
C VAL A 169 39.70 -5.22 -8.23
N GLU A 170 39.25 -5.89 -9.29
CA GLU A 170 38.79 -5.24 -10.52
C GLU A 170 37.27 -4.96 -10.49
N LYS A 171 36.86 -3.72 -10.81
CA LYS A 171 35.45 -3.37 -11.04
C LYS A 171 35.08 -3.63 -12.51
N LEU A 172 34.13 -4.53 -12.75
CA LEU A 172 33.70 -4.88 -14.10
C LEU A 172 32.53 -4.00 -14.55
N LYS A 173 32.75 -3.16 -15.57
CA LYS A 173 31.70 -2.28 -16.11
C LYS A 173 30.45 -3.03 -16.59
N ILE A 174 30.62 -4.24 -17.11
CA ILE A 174 29.50 -5.10 -17.56
C ILE A 174 28.59 -5.56 -16.41
N ALA A 175 29.08 -5.50 -15.16
CA ALA A 175 28.32 -5.86 -13.98
C ALA A 175 27.62 -4.65 -13.34
N ILE A 176 27.87 -3.42 -13.81
CA ILE A 176 27.25 -2.20 -13.28
C ILE A 176 26.02 -1.86 -14.10
N GLU A 177 24.89 -1.63 -13.44
CA GLU A 177 23.66 -1.24 -14.13
C GLU A 177 23.81 0.15 -14.76
N THR A 178 23.22 0.32 -15.94
CA THR A 178 23.18 1.60 -16.63
C THR A 178 21.75 2.12 -16.69
N THR A 179 21.52 3.37 -16.31
CA THR A 179 20.24 4.03 -16.54
C THR A 179 20.31 5.02 -17.68
N ARG A 180 19.21 5.13 -18.42
CA ARG A 180 19.05 6.18 -19.43
C ARG A 180 18.54 7.44 -18.75
N LYS A 181 19.41 8.43 -18.62
CA LYS A 181 19.05 9.78 -18.18
C LYS A 181 19.30 10.73 -19.34
N ALA A 182 18.25 11.46 -19.75
CA ALA A 182 18.33 12.43 -20.85
C ALA A 182 18.96 11.88 -22.14
N ASN A 183 18.53 10.70 -22.60
CA ASN A 183 19.06 9.99 -23.79
C ASN A 183 20.53 9.53 -23.73
N ASN A 184 21.25 9.75 -22.62
CA ASN A 184 22.57 9.18 -22.40
C ASN A 184 22.48 7.96 -21.49
N THR A 185 23.26 6.92 -21.83
CA THR A 185 23.45 5.75 -20.98
C THR A 185 24.48 6.10 -19.92
N VAL A 186 24.02 6.35 -18.69
CA VAL A 186 24.89 6.71 -17.55
C VAL A 186 24.99 5.51 -16.63
N VAL A 187 26.21 5.19 -16.20
CA VAL A 187 26.46 4.12 -15.24
C VAL A 187 25.84 4.52 -13.89
N GLU A 188 24.97 3.68 -13.35
CA GLU A 188 24.28 3.95 -12.09
C GLU A 188 25.13 3.47 -10.90
N GLU A 189 26.14 4.27 -10.57
CA GLU A 189 27.14 3.98 -9.53
C GLU A 189 26.54 3.79 -8.11
N ARG A 190 25.27 4.17 -7.91
CA ARG A 190 24.56 4.05 -6.62
C ARG A 190 23.83 2.71 -6.44
N GLN A 191 23.81 1.88 -7.47
CA GLN A 191 23.20 0.56 -7.42
C GLN A 191 24.25 -0.52 -7.12
N SER A 192 23.87 -1.64 -6.49
CA SER A 192 24.75 -2.81 -6.38
C SER A 192 25.14 -3.35 -7.75
N ALA A 193 26.40 -3.77 -7.90
CA ALA A 193 26.81 -4.56 -9.05
C ALA A 193 26.04 -5.89 -9.12
N HIS A 194 25.80 -6.37 -10.33
CA HIS A 194 25.20 -7.69 -10.55
C HIS A 194 26.25 -8.79 -10.30
N PRO A 195 25.93 -9.87 -9.57
CA PRO A 195 26.90 -10.88 -9.14
C PRO A 195 27.41 -11.82 -10.26
N ARG A 196 27.08 -11.53 -11.52
CA ARG A 196 27.23 -12.46 -12.67
C ARG A 196 28.66 -12.93 -12.90
N ALA A 197 29.65 -12.09 -12.64
CA ALA A 197 31.05 -12.46 -12.81
C ALA A 197 31.44 -13.64 -11.90
N VAL A 198 30.86 -13.73 -10.70
CA VAL A 198 31.08 -14.84 -9.78
C VAL A 198 30.03 -15.93 -10.00
N THR A 199 28.76 -15.56 -9.96
CA THR A 199 27.65 -16.54 -9.94
C THR A 199 27.42 -17.21 -11.28
N GLU A 200 27.78 -16.61 -12.41
CA GLU A 200 27.59 -17.19 -13.75
C GLU A 200 28.92 -17.63 -14.34
N TRP A 201 29.89 -16.71 -14.47
CA TRP A 201 31.18 -17.00 -15.12
C TRP A 201 32.07 -17.93 -14.28
N LEU A 202 32.54 -17.50 -13.11
CA LEU A 202 33.45 -18.32 -12.30
C LEU A 202 32.82 -19.66 -11.92
N PHE A 203 31.54 -19.65 -11.50
CA PHE A 203 30.83 -20.89 -11.17
C PHE A 203 30.44 -21.73 -12.40
N GLY A 204 30.41 -21.14 -13.60
CA GLY A 204 30.36 -21.87 -14.87
C GLY A 204 31.66 -22.62 -15.13
N VAL A 205 32.80 -21.95 -14.96
CA VAL A 205 34.13 -22.56 -15.09
C VAL A 205 34.34 -23.65 -14.05
N LEU A 206 34.06 -23.38 -12.77
CA LEU A 206 34.12 -24.39 -11.71
C LEU A 206 33.22 -25.57 -12.02
N GLY A 207 32.00 -25.32 -12.53
CA GLY A 207 31.06 -26.36 -12.95
C GLY A 207 31.59 -27.25 -14.08
N SER A 208 32.47 -26.74 -14.95
CA SER A 208 33.15 -27.55 -15.99
C SER A 208 34.31 -28.39 -15.43
N CYS A 209 34.90 -27.96 -14.32
CA CYS A 209 36.02 -28.64 -13.65
C CYS A 209 35.57 -29.62 -12.56
N GLY A 210 34.28 -29.64 -12.22
CA GLY A 210 33.69 -30.48 -11.18
C GLY A 210 32.24 -30.80 -11.50
N ASN A 211 31.41 -30.95 -10.46
CA ASN A 211 29.99 -31.29 -10.62
C ASN A 211 29.11 -30.29 -9.87
N ALA A 212 28.03 -29.82 -10.50
CA ALA A 212 27.00 -29.08 -9.80
C ALA A 212 26.37 -30.00 -8.74
N VAL A 213 26.27 -29.52 -7.50
CA VAL A 213 25.71 -30.29 -6.39
C VAL A 213 24.61 -29.52 -5.70
N PRO A 214 23.57 -30.20 -5.17
CA PRO A 214 22.64 -29.54 -4.27
C PRO A 214 23.35 -29.17 -2.97
N SER A 215 23.10 -27.96 -2.49
CA SER A 215 23.49 -27.52 -1.15
C SER A 215 22.25 -27.16 -0.35
N HIS A 216 22.34 -27.29 0.98
CA HIS A 216 21.26 -26.91 1.88
C HIS A 216 20.96 -25.41 1.77
N ILE A 217 19.74 -25.08 1.32
CA ILE A 217 19.31 -23.70 1.09
C ILE A 217 18.81 -23.08 2.40
N LEU A 218 19.57 -22.11 2.91
CA LEU A 218 19.18 -21.24 4.01
C LEU A 218 18.22 -20.16 3.53
N CYS A 219 17.11 -19.99 4.24
CA CYS A 219 16.23 -18.83 4.11
C CYS A 219 16.53 -17.85 5.25
N LYS A 220 16.96 -16.63 4.93
CA LYS A 220 17.32 -15.60 5.92
C LYS A 220 16.51 -14.33 5.71
N ARG A 221 16.03 -13.76 6.81
CA ARG A 221 15.57 -12.37 6.89
C ARG A 221 16.78 -11.44 6.98
N VAL A 222 17.00 -10.66 5.94
CA VAL A 222 18.11 -9.71 5.80
C VAL A 222 17.53 -8.31 5.98
N HIS A 223 17.85 -7.69 7.11
CA HIS A 223 17.59 -6.27 7.34
C HIS A 223 18.75 -5.47 6.77
N ASP A 224 18.45 -4.64 5.79
CA ASP A 224 19.35 -3.72 5.09
C ASP A 224 18.60 -2.40 4.87
N ASP A 225 19.32 -1.31 4.69
CA ASP A 225 18.77 0.02 4.50
C ASP A 225 19.64 0.80 3.52
N VAL A 226 19.04 1.78 2.83
CA VAL A 226 19.78 2.66 1.90
C VAL A 226 19.60 4.10 2.32
N LEU A 227 20.59 4.62 3.06
CA LEU A 227 20.55 5.95 3.67
C LEU A 227 21.65 6.83 3.10
N TRP A 228 21.34 8.06 2.70
CA TRP A 228 22.34 9.00 2.21
C TRP A 228 21.98 10.44 2.52
N LYS A 229 22.98 11.25 2.90
CA LYS A 229 22.84 12.70 3.08
C LYS A 229 24.14 13.39 2.70
N ASN A 230 24.11 14.19 1.64
CA ASN A 230 25.26 14.95 1.13
C ASN A 230 26.52 14.09 0.83
N THR A 231 26.34 12.85 0.37
CA THR A 231 27.41 11.90 0.07
C THR A 231 27.23 11.27 -1.32
N ASN A 232 28.34 10.85 -1.95
CA ASN A 232 28.31 10.25 -3.31
C ASN A 232 27.71 8.83 -3.32
N LEU A 233 28.01 8.03 -2.30
CA LEU A 233 27.54 6.66 -2.12
C LEU A 233 26.72 6.53 -0.83
N PRO A 234 25.62 5.77 -0.85
CA PRO A 234 24.79 5.58 0.33
C PRO A 234 25.48 4.69 1.37
N TRP A 235 25.09 4.89 2.63
CA TRP A 235 25.30 3.89 3.66
C TRP A 235 24.40 2.68 3.38
N ARG A 236 24.97 1.49 3.48
CA ARG A 236 24.26 0.20 3.46
C ARG A 236 24.81 -0.68 4.58
N ARG A 237 24.15 -1.79 4.89
CA ARG A 237 24.67 -2.70 5.90
C ARG A 237 25.89 -3.47 5.36
N SER A 238 26.91 -3.67 6.22
CA SER A 238 28.15 -4.38 5.86
C SER A 238 27.89 -5.72 5.16
N GLY A 239 28.49 -5.88 3.98
CA GLY A 239 28.48 -7.13 3.22
C GLY A 239 29.34 -8.21 3.86
N VAL A 240 30.42 -7.83 4.56
CA VAL A 240 31.24 -8.76 5.35
C VAL A 240 30.42 -9.37 6.49
N TRP A 241 29.62 -8.55 7.19
CA TRP A 241 28.73 -9.04 8.25
C TRP A 241 27.73 -10.08 7.75
N LEU A 242 27.04 -9.80 6.63
CA LEU A 242 26.10 -10.75 6.05
C LEU A 242 26.82 -12.03 5.60
N SER A 243 27.95 -11.89 4.91
CA SER A 243 28.71 -13.01 4.37
C SER A 243 29.23 -13.92 5.48
N ALA A 244 29.76 -13.37 6.57
CA ALA A 244 30.20 -14.12 7.74
C ALA A 244 29.04 -14.88 8.41
N ARG A 245 27.86 -14.25 8.56
CA ARG A 245 26.66 -14.91 9.09
C ARG A 245 26.14 -16.03 8.20
N VAL A 246 26.24 -15.87 6.89
CA VAL A 246 25.88 -16.92 5.93
C VAL A 246 26.87 -18.07 6.03
N ALA A 247 28.17 -17.79 6.01
CA ALA A 247 29.23 -18.79 6.14
C ALA A 247 29.14 -19.60 7.43
N LEU A 248 28.98 -18.94 8.59
CA LEU A 248 28.82 -19.60 9.88
C LEU A 248 27.61 -20.54 9.91
N GLN A 249 26.45 -20.09 9.42
CA GLN A 249 25.26 -20.93 9.42
C GLN A 249 25.37 -22.11 8.45
N ILE A 250 25.92 -21.89 7.24
CA ILE A 250 26.15 -22.99 6.29
C ILE A 250 27.12 -24.00 6.89
N ALA A 251 28.19 -23.54 7.53
CA ALA A 251 29.16 -24.41 8.16
C ALA A 251 28.53 -25.28 9.27
N LEU A 252 27.77 -24.67 10.19
CA LEU A 252 27.13 -25.36 11.31
C LEU A 252 26.03 -26.33 10.86
N VAL A 253 25.20 -25.97 9.88
CA VAL A 253 24.16 -26.85 9.35
C VAL A 253 24.75 -28.06 8.61
N ASN A 254 25.96 -27.92 8.06
CA ASN A 254 26.68 -29.01 7.40
C ASN A 254 27.75 -29.67 8.31
N ALA A 255 27.73 -29.39 9.61
CA ALA A 255 28.57 -30.04 10.60
C ALA A 255 27.87 -31.27 11.18
N GLU A 256 28.63 -32.14 11.84
CA GLU A 256 28.14 -33.36 12.50
C GLU A 256 27.46 -33.01 13.85
N LEU A 257 26.39 -32.21 13.80
CA LEU A 257 25.60 -31.75 14.95
C LEU A 257 24.19 -32.36 14.99
N GLU A 258 23.98 -33.54 14.38
CA GLU A 258 22.69 -34.27 14.39
C GLU A 258 21.44 -33.43 14.00
N GLY A 259 21.60 -32.38 13.19
CA GLY A 259 20.52 -31.48 12.79
C GLY A 259 20.34 -30.24 13.69
N GLU A 260 21.09 -30.12 14.78
CA GLU A 260 21.05 -29.00 15.73
C GLU A 260 21.88 -27.78 15.28
N GLY A 261 22.52 -27.82 14.11
CA GLY A 261 23.36 -26.74 13.60
C GLY A 261 22.65 -25.38 13.52
N HIS A 262 21.33 -25.37 13.30
CA HIS A 262 20.53 -24.13 13.37
C HIS A 262 20.47 -23.56 14.79
N GLY A 263 20.27 -24.42 15.80
CA GLY A 263 20.24 -24.06 17.22
C GLY A 263 21.58 -23.47 17.67
N HIS A 264 22.69 -24.11 17.31
CA HIS A 264 24.03 -23.58 17.58
C HIS A 264 24.26 -22.20 16.96
N TYR A 265 23.88 -22.00 15.70
CA TYR A 265 23.99 -20.70 15.04
C TYR A 265 23.16 -19.62 15.76
N LYS A 266 21.94 -19.96 16.16
CA LYS A 266 21.05 -19.02 16.86
C LYS A 266 21.58 -18.63 18.23
N ASN A 267 22.01 -19.61 19.03
CA ASN A 267 22.63 -19.40 20.33
C ASN A 267 23.88 -18.53 20.21
N PHE A 268 24.77 -18.80 19.25
CA PHE A 268 25.98 -18.02 19.02
C PHE A 268 25.70 -16.54 18.67
N ILE A 269 24.77 -16.29 17.74
CA ILE A 269 24.39 -14.92 17.37
C ILE A 269 23.74 -14.19 18.56
N PHE A 270 23.03 -14.92 19.41
CA PHE A 270 22.33 -14.37 20.56
C PHE A 270 23.28 -13.98 21.70
N THR A 271 24.27 -14.81 22.04
CA THR A 271 25.33 -14.48 23.03
C THR A 271 26.02 -13.15 22.71
N ARG A 272 26.15 -12.82 21.42
CA ARG A 272 26.76 -11.54 21.02
C ARG A 272 25.83 -10.34 21.19
N ARG A 273 24.51 -10.51 21.05
CA ARG A 273 23.54 -9.42 21.28
C ARG A 273 23.39 -9.10 22.77
N SER A 274 23.52 -10.07 23.67
CA SER A 274 23.43 -9.85 25.14
C SER A 274 24.65 -9.16 25.74
N SER A 275 25.86 -9.33 25.19
CA SER A 275 27.09 -8.67 25.67
C SER A 275 27.15 -7.13 25.59
N ARG A 276 26.10 -6.46 25.07
CA ARG A 276 25.93 -5.00 25.19
C ARG A 276 24.49 -4.66 25.58
N PRO A 277 24.27 -3.88 26.65
CA PRO A 277 22.94 -3.54 27.14
C PRO A 277 22.17 -2.73 26.09
N THR A 278 21.19 -3.34 25.44
CA THR A 278 20.24 -2.67 24.54
C THR A 278 18.83 -3.18 24.84
N SER A 279 17.82 -2.32 24.71
CA SER A 279 16.41 -2.65 25.01
C SER A 279 15.85 -3.83 24.19
N GLU A 280 16.50 -4.21 23.08
CA GLU A 280 16.11 -5.35 22.23
C GLU A 280 16.55 -6.73 22.77
N ALA A 281 17.42 -6.79 23.78
CA ALA A 281 17.93 -8.06 24.31
C ALA A 281 16.81 -8.93 24.92
N GLY A 282 15.85 -8.30 25.62
CA GLY A 282 14.74 -8.99 26.30
C GLY A 282 13.70 -9.62 25.35
N SER A 283 13.34 -8.94 24.25
CA SER A 283 12.32 -9.44 23.30
C SER A 283 12.79 -10.63 22.45
N THR A 284 14.12 -10.85 22.40
CA THR A 284 14.73 -11.90 21.59
C THR A 284 14.96 -13.19 22.41
N ASN A 285 15.13 -13.11 23.74
CA ASN A 285 15.23 -14.26 24.63
C ASN A 285 13.94 -15.10 24.62
N ALA A 286 12.77 -14.43 24.56
CA ALA A 286 11.46 -15.08 24.43
C ALA A 286 11.27 -15.91 23.14
N LYS A 287 12.10 -15.71 22.09
CA LYS A 287 11.96 -16.37 20.78
C LYS A 287 12.73 -17.69 20.66
N LEU A 288 13.71 -17.97 21.52
CA LEU A 288 14.50 -19.21 21.47
C LEU A 288 13.92 -20.32 22.35
N GLY A 289 13.05 -19.99 23.31
CA GLY A 289 12.33 -20.97 24.12
C GLY A 289 13.25 -22.01 24.75
N SER A 290 12.86 -23.28 24.69
CA SER A 290 13.60 -24.43 25.24
C SER A 290 14.89 -24.80 24.49
N SER A 291 15.19 -24.15 23.35
CA SER A 291 16.38 -24.44 22.52
C SER A 291 17.61 -23.58 22.86
N THR A 292 17.53 -22.80 23.94
CA THR A 292 18.61 -21.92 24.42
C THR A 292 19.56 -22.71 25.30
N PHE A 293 20.88 -22.62 25.06
CA PHE A 293 21.86 -23.24 25.94
C PHE A 293 21.90 -22.53 27.29
N GLY A 294 22.02 -23.28 28.39
CA GLY A 294 21.96 -22.73 29.75
C GLY A 294 22.96 -21.58 29.99
N PHE A 295 24.21 -21.71 29.51
CA PHE A 295 25.21 -20.64 29.63
C PHE A 295 24.85 -19.38 28.82
N VAL A 296 24.10 -19.52 27.73
CA VAL A 296 23.62 -18.37 26.93
C VAL A 296 22.47 -17.67 27.65
N GLN A 297 21.60 -18.44 28.31
CA GLN A 297 20.52 -17.90 29.13
C GLN A 297 21.11 -17.12 30.32
N THR A 298 22.08 -17.69 31.04
CA THR A 298 22.78 -17.02 32.14
C THR A 298 23.41 -15.70 31.71
N ALA A 299 24.17 -15.69 30.60
CA ALA A 299 24.79 -14.47 30.08
C ALA A 299 23.75 -13.40 29.64
N THR A 300 22.53 -13.83 29.30
CA THR A 300 21.45 -12.90 28.94
C THR A 300 20.77 -12.33 30.18
N ASP A 301 20.52 -13.16 31.19
CA ASP A 301 19.93 -12.73 32.45
C ASP A 301 20.86 -11.74 33.16
N GLU A 302 22.17 -12.00 33.19
CA GLU A 302 23.18 -11.06 33.71
C GLU A 302 23.16 -9.71 32.99
N ALA A 303 23.04 -9.71 31.66
CA ALA A 303 22.95 -8.49 30.87
C ALA A 303 21.64 -7.72 31.12
N LEU A 304 20.51 -8.42 31.26
CA LEU A 304 19.21 -7.82 31.59
C LEU A 304 19.22 -7.22 33.00
N SER A 305 19.80 -7.92 33.99
CA SER A 305 19.97 -7.38 35.34
C SER A 305 20.85 -6.12 35.35
N SER A 306 21.90 -6.07 34.52
CA SER A 306 22.70 -4.85 34.38
C SER A 306 21.90 -3.68 33.79
N ILE A 307 21.05 -3.93 32.78
CA ILE A 307 20.17 -2.90 32.20
C ILE A 307 19.17 -2.41 33.23
N ASP A 308 18.54 -3.33 33.96
CA ASP A 308 17.54 -3.02 34.98
C ASP A 308 18.15 -2.12 36.06
N ASN A 309 19.37 -2.45 36.53
CA ASN A 309 20.12 -1.62 37.48
C ASN A 309 20.42 -0.22 36.93
N ASP A 310 20.83 -0.09 35.66
CA ASP A 310 21.08 1.21 35.03
C ASP A 310 19.79 2.02 34.84
N MET A 311 18.69 1.38 34.46
CA MET A 311 17.37 2.00 34.35
C MET A 311 16.84 2.45 35.72
N GLN A 312 16.98 1.63 36.75
CA GLN A 312 16.59 1.96 38.13
C GLN A 312 17.35 3.22 38.61
N ARG A 313 18.64 3.31 38.27
CA ARG A 313 19.48 4.46 38.61
C ARG A 313 19.01 5.74 37.90
N GLN A 314 18.76 5.68 36.59
CA GLN A 314 18.23 6.83 35.82
C GLN A 314 16.82 7.23 36.26
N TRP A 315 15.96 6.25 36.56
CA TRP A 315 14.60 6.48 37.07
C TRP A 315 14.63 7.21 38.42
N THR A 316 15.57 6.85 39.29
CA THR A 316 15.75 7.54 40.59
C THR A 316 16.11 9.01 40.40
N GLU A 317 16.95 9.35 39.41
CA GLU A 317 17.30 10.73 39.06
C GLU A 317 16.11 11.51 38.48
N VAL A 318 15.24 10.87 37.68
CA VAL A 318 14.02 11.46 37.13
C VAL A 318 12.97 11.71 38.23
N VAL A 319 12.76 10.75 39.12
CA VAL A 319 11.84 10.87 40.27
C VAL A 319 12.27 11.98 41.23
N LEU A 320 13.58 12.17 41.44
CA LEU A 320 14.10 13.30 42.23
C LEU A 320 13.87 14.65 41.54
N ARG A 321 13.85 14.69 40.21
CA ARG A 321 13.62 15.89 39.41
C ARG A 321 12.14 16.31 39.36
N GLU A 322 11.20 15.38 39.54
CA GLU A 322 9.75 15.62 39.45
C GLU A 322 9.02 15.70 40.81
N LYS A 323 9.72 15.67 41.95
CA LYS A 323 9.13 15.90 43.28
C LYS A 323 8.70 17.36 43.49
N VAL A 324 7.54 17.75 42.94
CA VAL A 324 6.76 18.91 43.43
C VAL A 324 5.77 18.42 44.48
N ASN A 325 5.92 18.91 45.71
CA ASN A 325 5.13 18.49 46.85
C ASN A 325 3.87 19.38 46.95
N VAL A 326 2.68 18.81 46.73
CA VAL A 326 1.40 19.46 47.08
C VAL A 326 0.97 18.96 48.45
N GLN A 327 0.75 19.89 49.39
CA GLN A 327 0.43 19.58 50.79
C GLN A 327 -0.98 18.96 50.92
N PRO A 328 -1.18 17.95 51.78
CA PRO A 328 -2.50 17.43 52.11
C PRO A 328 -3.26 18.41 53.02
N VAL A 329 -4.55 18.59 52.78
CA VAL A 329 -5.46 19.31 53.68
C VAL A 329 -5.77 18.42 54.88
N ALA A 330 -5.53 18.91 56.09
CA ALA A 330 -5.78 18.20 57.34
C ALA A 330 -7.29 18.02 57.60
N HIS A 331 -7.69 16.79 57.93
CA HIS A 331 -9.08 16.38 58.17
C HIS A 331 -9.47 16.38 59.66
N ASP A 332 -8.83 17.21 60.48
CA ASP A 332 -9.16 17.34 61.90
C ASP A 332 -9.71 18.74 62.14
N LEU A 333 -11.05 18.84 62.26
CA LEU A 333 -11.87 19.93 62.87
C LEU A 333 -13.17 20.13 62.05
N LEU A 334 -14.10 19.18 62.11
CA LEU A 334 -15.50 19.46 61.79
C LEU A 334 -16.37 18.92 62.92
N SER A 335 -16.79 19.85 63.79
CA SER A 335 -17.68 19.61 64.91
C SER A 335 -19.03 19.08 64.42
N THR A 336 -19.45 17.97 65.00
CA THR A 336 -20.83 17.50 65.00
C THR A 336 -21.70 18.46 65.81
N GLU A 337 -22.30 19.47 65.17
CA GLU A 337 -23.50 20.17 65.66
C GLU A 337 -24.02 21.16 64.60
N LEU A 338 -25.03 20.75 63.82
CA LEU A 338 -25.84 21.65 63.00
C LEU A 338 -27.29 21.60 63.49
N LEU A 339 -27.54 22.29 64.60
CA LEU A 339 -28.89 22.67 65.03
C LEU A 339 -29.39 23.81 64.11
N LEU A 340 -30.25 23.47 63.14
CA LEU A 340 -30.89 24.44 62.24
C LEU A 340 -31.98 25.24 62.97
N THR A 341 -31.59 26.27 63.70
CA THR A 341 -32.47 27.14 64.52
C THR A 341 -33.40 28.08 63.73
N LYS A 342 -33.54 27.93 62.40
CA LYS A 342 -34.41 28.78 61.55
C LYS A 342 -35.14 28.02 60.43
N SER A 343 -35.38 26.72 60.57
CA SER A 343 -36.03 25.89 59.52
C SER A 343 -37.56 26.05 59.43
N SER A 344 -38.21 26.59 60.47
CA SER A 344 -39.67 26.71 60.55
C SER A 344 -40.32 27.56 59.43
N PRO A 345 -39.81 28.76 59.07
CA PRO A 345 -40.40 29.56 57.98
C PRO A 345 -40.22 28.89 56.60
N ILE A 346 -39.11 28.19 56.41
CA ILE A 346 -38.76 27.50 55.16
C ILE A 346 -39.67 26.28 54.96
N LEU A 347 -39.87 25.49 56.01
CA LEU A 347 -40.77 24.34 55.97
C LEU A 347 -42.23 24.76 55.76
N ARG A 348 -42.66 25.89 56.33
CA ARG A 348 -44.00 26.44 56.13
C ARG A 348 -44.23 26.94 54.70
N HIS A 349 -43.22 27.54 54.07
CA HIS A 349 -43.27 27.96 52.66
C HIS A 349 -43.32 26.77 51.68
N ILE A 350 -42.62 25.68 52.00
CA ILE A 350 -42.68 24.42 51.23
C ILE A 350 -44.05 23.76 51.40
N TRP A 351 -44.61 23.78 52.61
CA TRP A 351 -45.93 23.22 52.92
C TRP A 351 -47.07 23.94 52.17
N GLU A 352 -47.05 25.27 52.13
CA GLU A 352 -48.05 26.07 51.40
C GLU A 352 -47.96 25.90 49.87
N ARG A 353 -46.74 25.71 49.34
CA ARG A 353 -46.52 25.48 47.91
C ARG A 353 -47.04 24.11 47.45
N ALA A 354 -46.99 23.10 48.30
CA ALA A 354 -47.49 21.75 47.97
C ALA A 354 -49.02 21.68 47.83
N HIS A 355 -49.75 22.65 48.36
CA HIS A 355 -51.23 22.68 48.39
C HIS A 355 -51.87 23.57 47.31
N LYS A 356 -51.09 24.26 46.47
CA LYS A 356 -51.62 24.95 45.28
C LYS A 356 -51.57 24.01 44.07
N GLY A 357 -52.73 23.58 43.60
CA GLY A 357 -52.87 22.76 42.39
C GLY A 357 -52.27 23.45 41.16
N PHE A 358 -51.35 22.77 40.49
CA PHE A 358 -50.61 23.31 39.34
C PHE A 358 -51.37 23.00 38.04
N ALA A 359 -51.87 24.04 37.37
CA ALA A 359 -52.43 23.94 36.03
C ALA A 359 -51.30 24.06 34.99
N HIS A 360 -51.18 23.09 34.08
CA HIS A 360 -50.24 23.17 32.96
C HIS A 360 -50.70 24.24 31.96
N VAL A 361 -49.88 25.26 31.72
CA VAL A 361 -49.95 26.05 30.50
C VAL A 361 -49.19 25.29 29.42
N VAL A 362 -49.91 24.78 28.42
CA VAL A 362 -49.31 24.25 27.18
C VAL A 362 -49.07 25.46 26.28
N GLU A 363 -47.82 25.92 26.20
CA GLU A 363 -47.43 26.81 25.11
C GLU A 363 -47.36 25.98 23.81
N SER A 364 -48.00 26.48 22.75
CA SER A 364 -47.95 25.87 21.43
C SER A 364 -46.58 26.09 20.79
N TYR A 365 -45.66 25.14 20.98
CA TYR A 365 -44.44 25.07 20.19
C TYR A 365 -44.77 24.60 18.77
N SER A 366 -44.81 25.52 17.81
CA SER A 366 -44.74 25.17 16.39
C SER A 366 -43.25 25.09 16.01
N PRO A 367 -42.69 23.91 15.73
CA PRO A 367 -41.31 23.81 15.27
C PRO A 367 -41.13 24.64 14.00
N PRO A 368 -39.98 25.32 13.80
CA PRO A 368 -39.71 26.00 12.54
C PRO A 368 -39.76 24.97 11.41
N THR A 369 -40.78 25.08 10.55
CA THR A 369 -40.93 24.23 9.37
C THR A 369 -39.73 24.49 8.48
N THR A 370 -38.79 23.54 8.43
CA THR A 370 -37.72 23.58 7.44
C THR A 370 -38.40 23.46 6.09
N THR A 371 -38.29 24.48 5.24
CA THR A 371 -38.92 24.50 3.92
C THR A 371 -38.40 23.31 3.12
N GLU A 372 -39.26 22.31 2.90
CA GLU A 372 -38.93 21.16 2.05
C GLU A 372 -38.52 21.65 0.66
N VAL A 373 -37.39 21.15 0.16
CA VAL A 373 -36.90 21.52 -1.17
C VAL A 373 -37.71 20.73 -2.19
N THR A 374 -38.79 21.33 -2.69
CA THR A 374 -39.58 20.72 -3.77
C THR A 374 -38.78 20.74 -5.08
N LEU A 375 -38.46 19.55 -5.60
CA LEU A 375 -37.77 19.38 -6.88
C LEU A 375 -38.77 18.91 -7.97
N PRO A 376 -38.64 19.40 -9.22
CA PRO A 376 -39.52 19.02 -10.31
C PRO A 376 -39.33 17.54 -10.72
N ILE A 377 -40.42 16.77 -10.76
CA ILE A 377 -40.43 15.31 -11.03
C ILE A 377 -39.90 14.98 -12.45
N GLY A 378 -40.16 15.83 -13.44
CA GLY A 378 -39.84 15.56 -14.85
C GLY A 378 -38.51 16.13 -15.37
N SER A 379 -37.78 16.90 -14.56
CA SER A 379 -36.56 17.57 -15.01
C SER A 379 -35.41 17.36 -14.04
N LEU A 380 -34.23 17.01 -14.57
CA LEU A 380 -33.01 16.83 -13.79
C LEU A 380 -32.69 18.10 -12.98
N PRO A 381 -32.54 18.00 -11.65
CA PRO A 381 -32.19 19.14 -10.81
C PRO A 381 -30.87 19.77 -11.26
N THR A 382 -30.79 21.10 -11.31
CA THR A 382 -29.55 21.79 -11.69
C THR A 382 -28.63 21.98 -10.49
N PRO A 383 -27.31 22.17 -10.68
CA PRO A 383 -26.40 22.35 -9.55
C PRO A 383 -26.71 23.56 -8.65
N ALA A 384 -27.50 24.52 -9.13
CA ALA A 384 -27.94 25.69 -8.37
C ALA A 384 -28.75 25.33 -7.11
N ILE A 385 -29.32 24.12 -7.03
CA ILE A 385 -30.02 23.66 -5.82
C ILE A 385 -29.13 23.66 -4.59
N PHE A 386 -27.81 23.50 -4.78
CA PHE A 386 -26.84 23.44 -3.70
C PHE A 386 -26.30 24.82 -3.27
N GLU A 387 -26.61 25.87 -4.02
CA GLU A 387 -26.13 27.24 -3.77
C GLU A 387 -27.11 28.04 -2.89
N ARG A 388 -28.28 27.48 -2.58
CA ARG A 388 -29.30 28.13 -1.74
C ARG A 388 -28.82 28.29 -0.29
N PRO A 389 -28.78 29.52 0.26
CA PRO A 389 -28.44 29.74 1.66
C PRO A 389 -29.58 29.25 2.56
N GLY A 390 -29.33 28.27 3.44
CA GLY A 390 -30.31 27.87 4.46
C GLY A 390 -30.11 26.50 5.07
N ASP A 391 -30.02 25.43 4.26
CA ASP A 391 -29.74 24.08 4.76
C ASP A 391 -29.25 23.13 3.66
N LEU A 392 -27.93 23.10 3.44
CA LEU A 392 -27.28 22.17 2.50
C LEU A 392 -27.65 20.70 2.77
N LEU A 393 -27.93 20.31 4.03
CA LEU A 393 -28.30 18.92 4.34
C LEU A 393 -29.64 18.55 3.73
N SER A 394 -30.65 19.41 3.88
CA SER A 394 -31.97 19.22 3.28
C SER A 394 -31.92 19.22 1.75
N CYS A 395 -31.09 20.07 1.13
CA CYS A 395 -30.89 20.03 -0.33
C CYS A 395 -30.27 18.71 -0.80
N LEU A 396 -29.27 18.19 -0.08
CA LEU A 396 -28.61 16.93 -0.43
C LEU A 396 -29.57 15.74 -0.27
N VAL A 397 -30.30 15.68 0.86
CA VAL A 397 -31.30 14.62 1.10
C VAL A 397 -32.42 14.67 0.07
N GLY A 398 -32.94 15.86 -0.23
CA GLY A 398 -33.98 16.04 -1.25
C GLY A 398 -33.50 15.65 -2.66
N PHE A 399 -32.24 15.94 -3.00
CA PHE A 399 -31.64 15.50 -4.26
C PHE A 399 -31.49 13.97 -4.32
N GLU A 400 -31.00 13.34 -3.26
CA GLU A 400 -30.85 11.87 -3.20
C GLU A 400 -32.20 11.16 -3.31
N PHE A 401 -33.24 11.69 -2.64
CA PHE A 401 -34.60 11.19 -2.76
C PHE A 401 -35.14 11.36 -4.18
N TRP A 402 -34.87 12.50 -4.83
CA TRP A 402 -35.25 12.70 -6.23
C TRP A 402 -34.58 11.67 -7.15
N ILE A 403 -33.31 11.34 -6.91
CA ILE A 403 -32.58 10.34 -7.70
C ILE A 403 -33.20 8.96 -7.54
N GLU A 404 -33.52 8.57 -6.31
CA GLU A 404 -34.14 7.29 -6.00
C GLU A 404 -35.48 7.10 -6.72
N GLU A 405 -36.35 8.12 -6.70
CA GLU A 405 -37.72 8.03 -7.23
C GLU A 405 -37.83 8.37 -8.73
N ASN A 406 -37.00 9.29 -9.25
CA ASN A 406 -37.24 9.93 -10.55
C ASN A 406 -36.12 9.74 -11.58
N LEU A 407 -34.89 9.36 -11.19
CA LEU A 407 -33.80 9.27 -12.16
C LEU A 407 -34.06 8.19 -13.22
N GLY A 408 -34.68 7.06 -12.84
CA GLY A 408 -34.98 5.97 -13.76
C GLY A 408 -35.93 6.38 -14.88
N SER A 409 -37.07 7.00 -14.53
CA SER A 409 -38.06 7.49 -15.50
C SER A 409 -37.49 8.63 -16.35
N TRP A 410 -36.75 9.56 -15.73
CA TRP A 410 -36.07 10.64 -16.44
C TRP A 410 -35.03 10.10 -17.43
N SER A 411 -34.24 9.09 -17.06
CA SER A 411 -33.23 8.50 -17.92
C SER A 411 -33.86 7.86 -19.15
N VAL A 412 -34.97 7.11 -18.98
CA VAL A 412 -35.70 6.50 -20.10
C VAL A 412 -36.19 7.57 -21.07
N ALA A 413 -36.80 8.65 -20.56
CA ALA A 413 -37.31 9.75 -21.37
C ALA A 413 -36.20 10.51 -22.13
N ASN A 414 -34.96 10.52 -21.63
CA ASN A 414 -33.82 11.22 -22.21
C ASN A 414 -32.84 10.32 -22.96
N THR A 415 -33.15 9.02 -23.13
CA THR A 415 -32.29 8.05 -23.82
C THR A 415 -31.89 8.50 -25.23
N GLY A 416 -32.81 9.14 -25.96
CA GLY A 416 -32.57 9.67 -27.31
C GLY A 416 -31.92 11.06 -27.36
N ASN A 417 -31.53 11.65 -26.23
CA ASN A 417 -30.96 12.98 -26.15
C ASN A 417 -29.48 12.94 -25.66
N PRO A 418 -28.49 12.86 -26.57
CA PRO A 418 -27.08 12.79 -26.20
C PRO A 418 -26.57 14.00 -25.39
N SER A 419 -27.25 15.16 -25.46
CA SER A 419 -26.87 16.35 -24.70
C SER A 419 -27.14 16.21 -23.19
N ALA A 420 -28.03 15.31 -22.80
CA ALA A 420 -28.34 15.03 -21.39
C ALA A 420 -27.12 14.48 -20.61
N CYS A 421 -26.18 13.81 -21.30
CA CYS A 421 -24.93 13.35 -20.69
C CYS A 421 -24.10 14.50 -20.09
N ARG A 422 -24.15 15.70 -20.69
CA ARG A 422 -23.42 16.87 -20.17
C ARG A 422 -24.03 17.36 -18.86
N ALA A 423 -25.35 17.40 -18.75
CA ALA A 423 -26.03 17.80 -17.52
C ALA A 423 -25.70 16.86 -16.33
N LEU A 424 -25.66 15.55 -16.59
CA LEU A 424 -25.24 14.55 -15.60
C LEU A 424 -23.77 14.71 -15.20
N LEU A 425 -22.87 14.95 -16.16
CA LEU A 425 -21.45 15.23 -15.89
C LEU A 425 -21.27 16.48 -15.03
N GLU A 426 -22.03 17.54 -15.26
CA GLU A 426 -21.91 18.79 -14.48
C GLU A 426 -22.39 18.62 -13.02
N LEU A 427 -23.39 17.76 -12.79
CA LEU A 427 -23.92 17.48 -11.46
C LEU A 427 -23.02 16.58 -10.63
N LEU A 428 -22.46 15.53 -11.23
CA LEU A 428 -21.78 14.45 -10.50
C LEU A 428 -20.60 14.95 -9.64
N PRO A 429 -19.62 15.73 -10.15
CA PRO A 429 -18.53 16.27 -9.35
C PRO A 429 -18.97 17.28 -8.29
N LYS A 430 -19.98 18.12 -8.61
CA LYS A 430 -20.50 19.14 -7.69
C LYS A 430 -21.20 18.50 -6.50
N TYR A 431 -22.08 17.52 -6.76
CA TYR A 431 -22.72 16.72 -5.72
C TYR A 431 -21.68 16.00 -4.85
N HIS A 432 -20.73 15.28 -5.47
CA HIS A 432 -19.68 14.57 -4.73
C HIS A 432 -18.90 15.48 -3.78
N ALA A 433 -18.43 16.65 -4.26
CA ALA A 433 -17.65 17.57 -3.44
C ALA A 433 -18.44 18.08 -2.22
N LEU A 434 -19.70 18.43 -2.41
CA LEU A 434 -20.56 18.98 -1.36
C LEU A 434 -21.02 17.91 -0.36
N ALA A 435 -21.48 16.75 -0.86
CA ALA A 435 -21.92 15.62 -0.05
C ALA A 435 -20.76 15.05 0.77
N LYS A 436 -19.59 14.84 0.15
CA LYS A 436 -18.40 14.35 0.86
C LYS A 436 -18.02 15.25 2.03
N ARG A 437 -18.00 16.57 1.81
CA ARG A 437 -17.69 17.56 2.86
C ARG A 437 -18.74 17.55 3.98
N LYS A 438 -20.02 17.41 3.64
CA LYS A 438 -21.10 17.41 4.65
C LYS A 438 -21.18 16.08 5.41
N TYR A 439 -20.77 14.97 4.81
CA TYR A 439 -20.91 13.61 5.35
C TYR A 439 -19.62 12.99 5.87
N GLU A 440 -18.50 13.71 5.93
CA GLU A 440 -17.15 13.19 6.25
C GLU A 440 -17.09 12.27 7.49
N SER A 441 -17.90 12.51 8.52
CA SER A 441 -17.98 11.70 9.75
C SER A 441 -19.12 10.67 9.78
N HIS A 442 -19.82 10.47 8.67
CA HIS A 442 -21.04 9.65 8.58
C HIS A 442 -20.92 8.61 7.43
N PRO A 443 -20.24 7.48 7.66
CA PRO A 443 -19.99 6.46 6.63
C PRO A 443 -21.23 5.93 5.90
N GLU A 444 -22.38 5.83 6.57
CA GLU A 444 -23.66 5.45 5.94
C GLU A 444 -24.11 6.49 4.92
N ARG A 445 -24.03 7.78 5.25
CA ARG A 445 -24.40 8.87 4.33
C ARG A 445 -23.41 8.99 3.17
N LEU A 446 -22.11 8.73 3.42
CA LEU A 446 -21.13 8.58 2.36
C LEU A 446 -21.43 7.39 1.44
N SER A 447 -22.00 6.30 1.98
CA SER A 447 -22.41 5.13 1.19
C SER A 447 -23.60 5.45 0.28
N ILE A 448 -24.61 6.17 0.78
CA ILE A 448 -25.72 6.69 -0.05
C ILE A 448 -25.21 7.64 -1.14
N MET A 449 -24.29 8.55 -0.78
CA MET A 449 -23.66 9.44 -1.76
C MET A 449 -22.98 8.64 -2.88
N LEU A 450 -22.24 7.58 -2.54
CA LEU A 450 -21.61 6.72 -3.53
C LEU A 450 -22.66 6.03 -4.40
N LEU A 451 -23.75 5.48 -3.83
CA LEU A 451 -24.84 4.89 -4.63
C LEU A 451 -25.37 5.88 -5.67
N VAL A 452 -25.73 7.09 -5.24
CA VAL A 452 -26.25 8.14 -6.13
C VAL A 452 -25.27 8.51 -7.23
N MET A 453 -23.97 8.57 -6.92
CA MET A 453 -22.94 8.84 -7.93
C MET A 453 -22.89 7.76 -9.02
N PHE A 454 -23.03 6.49 -8.65
CA PHE A 454 -23.05 5.39 -9.63
C PHE A 454 -24.39 5.30 -10.37
N GLU A 455 -25.52 5.65 -9.76
CA GLU A 455 -26.81 5.77 -10.46
C GLU A 455 -26.79 6.88 -11.52
N LEU A 456 -26.25 8.05 -11.18
CA LEU A 456 -26.02 9.14 -12.14
C LEU A 456 -25.13 8.71 -13.30
N TRP A 457 -24.07 7.94 -13.01
CA TRP A 457 -23.20 7.38 -14.04
C TRP A 457 -23.89 6.33 -14.90
N ILE A 458 -24.75 5.47 -14.35
CA ILE A 458 -25.53 4.51 -15.14
C ILE A 458 -26.50 5.20 -16.09
N ALA A 459 -27.20 6.24 -15.63
CA ALA A 459 -28.05 7.04 -16.50
C ALA A 459 -27.23 7.64 -17.65
N LEU A 460 -26.04 8.17 -17.34
CA LEU A 460 -25.12 8.72 -18.34
C LEU A 460 -24.62 7.63 -19.32
N ASP A 461 -24.19 6.49 -18.80
CA ASP A 461 -23.72 5.33 -19.57
C ASP A 461 -24.79 4.77 -20.49
N THR A 462 -26.04 4.69 -20.03
CA THR A 462 -27.19 4.23 -20.82
C THR A 462 -27.49 5.17 -21.99
N ILE A 463 -27.49 6.48 -21.76
CA ILE A 463 -27.69 7.47 -22.82
C ILE A 463 -26.51 7.44 -23.81
N ALA A 464 -25.27 7.39 -23.32
CA ALA A 464 -24.08 7.37 -24.16
C ALA A 464 -23.97 6.12 -25.03
N THR A 465 -24.28 4.94 -24.48
CA THR A 465 -24.28 3.68 -25.22
C THR A 465 -25.44 3.58 -26.20
N THR A 466 -26.60 4.16 -25.90
CA THR A 466 -27.72 4.20 -26.86
C THR A 466 -27.41 5.13 -28.03
N ALA A 467 -26.82 6.30 -27.76
CA ALA A 467 -26.38 7.23 -28.81
C ALA A 467 -25.22 6.66 -29.65
N HIS A 468 -24.33 5.87 -29.02
CA HIS A 468 -23.14 5.31 -29.65
C HIS A 468 -22.93 3.83 -29.25
N PRO A 469 -23.61 2.89 -29.93
CA PRO A 469 -23.61 1.47 -29.56
C PRO A 469 -22.23 0.79 -29.53
N LEU A 470 -21.26 1.28 -30.32
CA LEU A 470 -19.87 0.80 -30.30
C LEU A 470 -19.21 0.90 -28.91
N LEU A 471 -19.73 1.78 -28.03
CA LEU A 471 -19.24 1.88 -26.66
C LEU A 471 -19.51 0.61 -25.85
N LEU A 472 -20.54 -0.18 -26.20
CA LEU A 472 -20.87 -1.43 -25.54
C LEU A 472 -19.77 -2.48 -25.68
N ASP A 473 -18.98 -2.41 -26.76
CA ASP A 473 -17.85 -3.32 -27.03
C ASP A 473 -16.67 -3.12 -26.06
N TYR A 474 -16.70 -2.05 -25.25
CA TYR A 474 -15.64 -1.69 -24.31
C TYR A 474 -16.14 -1.71 -22.87
N PRO A 475 -15.44 -2.41 -21.95
CA PRO A 475 -15.80 -2.43 -20.54
C PRO A 475 -15.46 -1.08 -19.88
N PRO A 476 -16.27 -0.62 -18.90
CA PRO A 476 -16.06 0.65 -18.21
C PRO A 476 -14.89 0.64 -17.18
N GLU A 477 -14.17 -0.48 -17.06
CA GLU A 477 -13.08 -0.70 -16.10
C GLU A 477 -13.46 -0.59 -14.60
N ILE A 478 -14.76 -0.58 -14.29
CA ILE A 478 -15.30 -0.61 -12.93
C ILE A 478 -15.63 -2.06 -12.56
N PRO A 479 -15.07 -2.66 -11.49
CA PRO A 479 -15.41 -4.01 -11.07
C PRO A 479 -16.73 -4.03 -10.30
N SER A 480 -17.58 -5.03 -10.55
CA SER A 480 -18.86 -5.16 -9.85
C SER A 480 -18.71 -5.39 -8.33
N ILE A 481 -17.55 -5.86 -7.87
CA ILE A 481 -17.25 -6.10 -6.45
C ILE A 481 -16.76 -4.85 -5.69
N LEU A 482 -16.74 -3.69 -6.35
CA LEU A 482 -16.21 -2.44 -5.78
C LEU A 482 -16.95 -2.00 -4.51
N PHE A 483 -18.20 -2.41 -4.36
CA PHE A 483 -19.15 -1.87 -3.38
C PHE A 483 -19.15 -2.57 -2.02
N GLY A 484 -18.36 -3.62 -1.83
CA GLY A 484 -18.35 -4.36 -0.56
C GLY A 484 -18.10 -3.54 0.70
N PRO A 485 -17.31 -2.44 0.68
CA PRO A 485 -17.14 -1.60 1.86
C PRO A 485 -18.35 -0.76 2.28
N LEU A 486 -19.35 -0.54 1.41
CA LEU A 486 -20.48 0.35 1.69
C LEU A 486 -21.26 -0.11 2.93
N LEU A 487 -21.88 0.85 3.62
CA LEU A 487 -22.75 0.61 4.77
C LEU A 487 -24.21 0.89 4.40
N LEU A 488 -24.97 -0.16 4.10
CA LEU A 488 -26.38 -0.11 3.70
C LEU A 488 -27.17 -1.11 4.54
N SER A 489 -28.21 -0.63 5.23
CA SER A 489 -29.06 -1.48 6.10
C SER A 489 -30.46 -1.71 5.55
N LYS A 490 -30.87 -0.93 4.55
CA LYS A 490 -32.22 -0.96 3.98
C LYS A 490 -32.26 -1.81 2.72
N ARG A 491 -33.38 -2.51 2.53
CA ARG A 491 -33.65 -3.31 1.35
C ARG A 491 -33.66 -2.47 0.08
N ALA A 492 -34.32 -1.30 0.10
CA ALA A 492 -34.39 -0.39 -1.04
C ALA A 492 -32.98 0.02 -1.54
N ASP A 493 -32.07 0.36 -0.62
CA ASP A 493 -30.68 0.70 -0.95
C ASP A 493 -29.87 -0.48 -1.49
N LEU A 494 -30.10 -1.68 -0.96
CA LEU A 494 -29.46 -2.91 -1.45
C LEU A 494 -29.98 -3.34 -2.82
N GLU A 495 -31.26 -3.10 -3.12
CA GLU A 495 -31.87 -3.31 -4.44
C GLU A 495 -31.31 -2.31 -5.47
N ARG A 496 -31.18 -1.03 -5.10
CA ARG A 496 -30.45 -0.02 -5.90
C ARG A 496 -29.02 -0.46 -6.20
N LEU A 497 -28.30 -0.92 -5.18
CA LEU A 497 -26.93 -1.42 -5.36
C LEU A 497 -26.88 -2.63 -6.30
N SER A 498 -27.83 -3.56 -6.17
CA SER A 498 -27.89 -4.75 -7.03
C SER A 498 -28.09 -4.39 -8.50
N ARG A 499 -28.92 -3.36 -8.78
CA ARG A 499 -29.08 -2.81 -10.14
C ARG A 499 -27.77 -2.26 -10.69
N ILE A 500 -27.01 -1.54 -9.86
CA ILE A 500 -25.67 -1.03 -10.24
C ILE A 500 -24.72 -2.17 -10.58
N GLU A 501 -24.64 -3.18 -9.72
CA GLU A 501 -23.75 -4.33 -9.92
C GLU A 501 -24.10 -5.14 -11.16
N LEU A 502 -25.40 -5.31 -11.45
CA LEU A 502 -25.90 -5.98 -12.66
C LEU A 502 -25.56 -5.19 -13.92
N HIS A 503 -25.74 -3.87 -13.91
CA HIS A 503 -25.37 -3.00 -15.04
C HIS A 503 -23.88 -3.07 -15.35
N ILE A 504 -23.03 -3.10 -14.32
CA ILE A 504 -21.58 -3.22 -14.51
C ILE A 504 -21.22 -4.60 -15.05
N LYS A 505 -21.85 -5.68 -14.54
CA LYS A 505 -21.62 -7.05 -15.03
C LYS A 505 -22.05 -7.24 -16.48
N SER A 506 -23.17 -6.66 -16.90
CA SER A 506 -23.62 -6.76 -18.30
C SER A 506 -22.66 -6.06 -19.28
N ARG A 507 -21.83 -5.13 -18.79
CA ARG A 507 -20.79 -4.44 -19.55
C ARG A 507 -19.42 -5.12 -19.51
N ASP A 508 -19.24 -6.23 -18.78
CA ASP A 508 -17.93 -6.87 -18.63
C ASP A 508 -17.63 -7.83 -19.81
N LEU A 509 -16.93 -7.32 -20.84
CA LEU A 509 -16.46 -8.08 -22.02
C LEU A 509 -15.00 -8.56 -21.89
N ARG A 510 -14.46 -8.71 -20.67
CA ARG A 510 -13.04 -9.05 -20.42
C ARG A 510 -12.57 -10.31 -21.15
N GLU A 511 -13.39 -11.35 -21.24
CA GLU A 511 -13.02 -12.58 -21.95
C GLU A 511 -12.85 -12.37 -23.46
N LEU A 512 -13.71 -11.55 -24.06
CA LEU A 512 -13.62 -11.19 -25.48
C LEU A 512 -12.39 -10.32 -25.74
N ARG A 513 -12.11 -9.34 -24.87
CA ARG A 513 -10.90 -8.50 -24.96
C ARG A 513 -9.62 -9.34 -24.86
N LEU A 514 -9.56 -10.28 -23.93
CA LEU A 514 -8.39 -11.15 -23.75
C LEU A 514 -8.12 -12.00 -25.00
N LYS A 515 -9.18 -12.45 -25.66
CA LYS A 515 -9.12 -13.16 -26.94
C LYS A 515 -8.62 -12.26 -28.08
N VAL A 516 -9.13 -11.03 -28.19
CA VAL A 516 -8.70 -10.05 -29.20
C VAL A 516 -7.25 -9.60 -28.98
N GLU A 517 -6.81 -9.40 -27.74
CA GLU A 517 -5.43 -9.05 -27.40
C GLU A 517 -4.44 -10.19 -27.75
N GLN A 518 -4.85 -11.46 -27.56
CA GLN A 518 -4.07 -12.62 -27.99
C GLN A 518 -3.97 -12.72 -29.52
N GLU A 519 -5.07 -12.50 -30.24
CA GLU A 519 -5.13 -12.52 -31.71
C GLU A 519 -4.31 -11.38 -32.34
N THR A 520 -4.36 -10.18 -31.76
CA THR A 520 -3.60 -9.01 -32.22
C THR A 520 -2.11 -9.08 -31.91
N GLN A 521 -1.72 -9.67 -30.78
CA GLN A 521 -0.31 -9.92 -30.46
C GLN A 521 0.32 -10.89 -31.47
N LYS A 522 -0.40 -11.95 -31.86
CA LYS A 522 0.03 -12.88 -32.90
C LYS A 522 0.21 -12.19 -34.26
N ALA A 523 -0.74 -11.36 -34.67
CA ALA A 523 -0.64 -10.60 -35.93
C ALA A 523 0.52 -9.58 -35.94
N ARG A 524 0.86 -9.02 -34.78
CA ARG A 524 2.03 -8.14 -34.60
C ARG A 524 3.34 -8.91 -34.78
N ASP A 525 3.44 -10.10 -34.19
CA ASP A 525 4.63 -10.95 -34.29
C ASP A 525 4.87 -11.37 -35.77
N ASP A 526 3.80 -11.68 -36.52
CA ASP A 526 3.87 -11.97 -37.96
C ASP A 526 4.37 -10.76 -38.80
N LYS A 527 3.96 -9.54 -38.44
CA LYS A 527 4.39 -8.31 -39.12
C LYS A 527 5.86 -7.93 -38.84
N LEU A 528 6.39 -8.28 -37.66
CA LEU A 528 7.80 -8.04 -37.32
C LEU A 528 8.72 -8.87 -38.21
N VAL A 529 8.35 -10.12 -38.50
CA VAL A 529 9.08 -11.00 -39.44
C VAL A 529 9.08 -10.43 -40.87
N GLU A 530 7.97 -9.85 -41.33
CA GLU A 530 7.88 -9.19 -42.65
C GLU A 530 8.76 -7.93 -42.73
N TRP A 531 8.82 -7.13 -41.66
CA TRP A 531 9.65 -5.91 -41.60
C TRP A 531 11.15 -6.22 -41.64
N GLU A 532 11.59 -7.24 -40.92
CA GLU A 532 13.00 -7.67 -40.86
C GLU A 532 13.50 -8.08 -42.26
N SER A 533 12.65 -8.75 -43.04
CA SER A 533 12.90 -9.11 -44.45
C SER A 533 13.01 -7.89 -45.39
N LYS A 534 12.16 -6.87 -45.21
CA LYS A 534 12.19 -5.65 -46.02
C LYS A 534 13.37 -4.73 -45.69
N LYS A 535 13.79 -4.69 -44.43
CA LYS A 535 14.96 -3.91 -43.97
C LYS A 535 16.27 -4.44 -44.56
N GLN A 536 16.46 -5.76 -44.60
CA GLN A 536 17.62 -6.38 -45.26
C GLN A 536 17.73 -6.03 -46.75
N LYS A 537 16.59 -5.80 -47.43
CA LYS A 537 16.56 -5.40 -48.85
C LYS A 537 16.91 -3.93 -49.07
N TYR A 538 16.59 -3.06 -48.10
CA TYR A 538 16.97 -1.65 -48.10
C TYR A 538 18.47 -1.46 -47.84
N ASP A 539 19.03 -2.18 -46.86
CA ASP A 539 20.46 -2.12 -46.52
C ASP A 539 21.35 -2.59 -47.69
N LYS A 540 20.85 -3.52 -48.52
CA LYS A 540 21.52 -4.00 -49.73
C LYS A 540 21.57 -2.96 -50.86
N LEU A 541 20.52 -2.15 -51.03
CA LEU A 541 20.43 -1.12 -52.07
C LEU A 541 21.24 0.14 -51.73
N MET A 542 21.33 0.50 -50.44
CA MET A 542 22.11 1.64 -49.99
C MET A 542 23.63 1.41 -50.10
N GLY A 543 24.10 0.16 -50.05
CA GLY A 543 25.51 -0.20 -50.28
C GLY A 543 25.98 -0.08 -51.74
N GLU A 544 25.06 -0.12 -52.72
CA GLU A 544 25.38 0.02 -54.16
C GLU A 544 25.49 1.50 -54.60
N VAL A 545 24.89 2.42 -53.83
CA VAL A 545 24.91 3.86 -54.10
C VAL A 545 26.20 4.53 -53.61
N GLU A 546 26.85 3.97 -52.59
CA GLU A 546 28.14 4.46 -52.07
C GLU A 546 29.35 4.11 -52.98
N ALA A 547 29.15 3.35 -54.07
CA ALA A 547 30.21 2.87 -54.98
C ALA A 547 30.61 3.85 -56.10
N MET A 548 30.15 5.10 -56.09
CA MET A 548 30.52 6.11 -57.10
C MET A 548 31.63 7.05 -56.60
N GLU A 549 32.81 6.93 -57.21
CA GLU A 549 34.03 7.60 -56.78
C GLU A 549 34.26 9.00 -57.39
N CYS A 550 34.90 9.87 -56.63
CA CYS A 550 35.51 11.10 -57.15
C CYS A 550 36.92 10.79 -57.69
N GLY A 551 37.27 11.32 -58.88
CA GLY A 551 38.60 11.12 -59.46
C GLY A 551 39.71 11.78 -58.64
N ILE A 552 40.65 10.97 -58.16
CA ILE A 552 41.87 11.39 -57.44
C ILE A 552 43.08 11.15 -58.35
N TRP A 553 43.98 12.14 -58.45
CA TRP A 553 45.23 12.00 -59.20
C TRP A 553 46.47 12.10 -58.31
N ILE A 554 47.53 11.36 -58.68
CA ILE A 554 48.80 11.27 -57.97
C ILE A 554 49.91 11.91 -58.83
N PRO A 555 50.52 13.03 -58.40
CA PRO A 555 51.63 13.63 -59.13
C PRO A 555 52.89 12.77 -59.04
N ARG A 556 53.49 12.44 -60.20
CA ARG A 556 54.82 11.81 -60.30
C ARG A 556 55.81 12.83 -60.87
N GLY A 557 57.00 12.91 -60.27
CA GLY A 557 58.09 13.78 -60.71
C GLY A 557 59.44 13.26 -60.24
N ILE A 558 60.53 13.91 -60.63
CA ILE A 558 61.89 13.58 -60.19
C ILE A 558 62.29 14.64 -59.17
N ASP A 559 62.84 14.23 -58.03
CA ASP A 559 63.35 15.19 -57.06
C ASP A 559 64.69 15.81 -57.50
N ARG A 560 65.12 16.82 -56.74
CA ARG A 560 66.33 17.62 -56.97
C ARG A 560 67.65 16.83 -56.87
N TRP A 561 67.61 15.53 -56.60
CA TRP A 561 68.76 14.61 -56.58
C TRP A 561 68.63 13.47 -57.59
N GLY A 562 67.68 13.56 -58.52
CA GLY A 562 67.53 12.60 -59.63
C GLY A 562 66.78 11.31 -59.27
N LYS A 563 66.11 11.22 -58.10
CA LYS A 563 65.31 10.06 -57.73
C LYS A 563 63.83 10.24 -58.09
N PRO A 564 63.12 9.19 -58.53
CA PRO A 564 61.67 9.25 -58.75
C PRO A 564 60.93 9.53 -57.44
N TYR A 565 60.15 10.62 -57.42
CA TYR A 565 59.26 11.01 -56.34
C TYR A 565 57.80 10.81 -56.75
N VAL A 566 57.03 10.15 -55.89
CA VAL A 566 55.57 9.99 -56.02
C VAL A 566 54.92 10.79 -54.89
N GLY A 567 54.16 11.82 -55.24
CA GLY A 567 53.45 12.67 -54.28
C GLY A 567 52.21 11.99 -53.67
N LYS A 568 51.63 12.60 -52.62
CA LYS A 568 50.35 12.13 -52.05
C LYS A 568 49.17 12.39 -53.02
N PRO A 569 48.12 11.55 -53.04
CA PRO A 569 46.95 11.73 -53.89
C PRO A 569 46.27 13.09 -53.64
N ARG A 570 45.91 13.84 -54.69
CA ARG A 570 45.23 15.13 -54.60
C ARG A 570 43.93 15.14 -55.42
N HIS A 571 42.87 15.70 -54.81
CA HIS A 571 41.58 15.93 -55.43
C HIS A 571 41.64 17.12 -56.43
N ASP A 572 40.97 17.02 -57.57
CA ASP A 572 40.86 18.13 -58.54
C ASP A 572 40.24 19.38 -57.90
N ARG A 573 40.92 20.53 -58.03
CA ARG A 573 40.48 21.83 -57.51
C ARG A 573 39.32 22.45 -58.30
N ARG A 574 38.98 21.94 -59.49
CA ARG A 574 37.83 22.39 -60.30
C ARG A 574 36.69 21.37 -60.33
N CYS A 575 36.52 20.63 -59.26
CA CYS A 575 35.41 19.68 -59.12
C CYS A 575 34.05 20.39 -59.07
N GLN A 576 33.26 20.27 -60.13
CA GLN A 576 31.90 20.83 -60.20
C GLN A 576 30.96 20.26 -59.13
N LYS A 577 31.19 19.04 -58.64
CA LYS A 577 30.43 18.40 -57.54
C LYS A 577 30.63 19.16 -56.22
N CYS A 578 31.88 19.43 -55.84
CA CYS A 578 32.20 20.16 -54.60
C CYS A 578 31.84 21.65 -54.65
N ALA A 579 31.80 22.26 -55.84
CA ALA A 579 31.37 23.65 -56.03
C ALA A 579 29.84 23.80 -55.84
N LYS A 580 29.03 22.91 -56.43
CA LYS A 580 27.58 22.89 -56.23
C LYS A 580 27.16 22.47 -54.81
N GLU A 581 27.93 21.62 -54.14
CA GLU A 581 27.73 21.27 -52.72
C GLU A 581 27.88 22.46 -51.77
N LYS A 582 28.72 23.45 -52.11
CA LYS A 582 28.99 24.62 -51.27
C LYS A 582 27.89 25.67 -51.38
N GLU A 583 27.28 25.81 -52.55
CA GLU A 583 26.13 26.68 -52.82
C GLU A 583 24.83 26.09 -52.24
N ALA A 584 24.68 24.76 -52.29
CA ALA A 584 23.56 24.04 -51.64
C ALA A 584 23.58 24.10 -50.10
N LYS A 585 24.76 24.21 -49.47
CA LYS A 585 24.91 24.29 -48.00
C LYS A 585 24.52 25.65 -47.40
N ALA A 586 24.37 26.70 -48.21
CA ALA A 586 24.14 28.07 -47.74
C ALA A 586 22.65 28.49 -47.69
N MET A 587 21.72 27.62 -48.09
CA MET A 587 20.28 27.91 -48.06
C MET A 587 19.62 27.34 -46.79
N GLU A 588 18.89 28.17 -46.05
CA GLU A 588 18.16 27.78 -44.83
C GLU A 588 16.64 27.90 -45.05
N ILE A 589 15.88 26.93 -44.53
CA ILE A 589 14.42 26.90 -44.57
C ILE A 589 13.85 26.44 -43.23
N SER A 590 12.67 26.95 -42.87
CA SER A 590 11.98 26.53 -41.65
C SER A 590 11.36 25.14 -41.81
N LYS A 591 11.59 24.26 -40.85
CA LYS A 591 10.99 22.92 -40.84
C LYS A 591 9.46 22.99 -40.72
N HIS A 592 8.76 22.26 -41.57
CA HIS A 592 7.31 22.06 -41.54
C HIS A 592 7.00 20.68 -40.95
N GLU A 593 6.40 20.64 -39.75
CA GLU A 593 5.95 19.40 -39.13
C GLU A 593 4.57 19.02 -39.69
N TRP A 594 4.45 17.80 -40.23
CA TRP A 594 3.18 17.26 -40.67
C TRP A 594 2.20 17.16 -39.50
N ALA A 595 0.95 17.57 -39.71
CA ALA A 595 0.01 17.81 -38.61
C ALA A 595 -0.52 16.52 -37.94
N LEU A 596 -0.53 15.39 -38.66
CA LEU A 596 -1.08 14.12 -38.20
C LEU A 596 0.00 13.04 -38.08
N PRO A 597 -0.13 12.07 -37.16
CA PRO A 597 0.78 10.93 -37.08
C PRO A 597 0.76 10.06 -38.35
N ASP A 598 1.91 9.50 -38.72
CA ASP A 598 2.02 8.58 -39.87
C ASP A 598 1.32 7.24 -39.62
N ASN A 599 1.18 6.86 -38.35
CA ASN A 599 0.47 5.64 -37.98
C ASN A 599 -1.04 5.86 -38.13
N GLU A 600 -1.66 5.14 -39.06
CA GLU A 600 -3.08 5.25 -39.38
C GLU A 600 -4.01 5.12 -38.17
N THR A 601 -3.69 4.24 -37.21
CA THR A 601 -4.47 4.08 -35.97
C THR A 601 -4.37 5.32 -35.09
N LEU A 602 -3.18 5.87 -34.92
CA LEU A 602 -2.98 7.12 -34.17
C LEU A 602 -3.59 8.32 -34.91
N CYS A 603 -3.53 8.34 -36.23
CA CYS A 603 -4.21 9.32 -37.07
C CYS A 603 -5.72 9.30 -36.81
N LYS A 604 -6.35 8.12 -36.92
CA LYS A 604 -7.78 7.93 -36.61
C LYS A 604 -8.12 8.37 -35.18
N ALA A 605 -7.29 8.03 -34.20
CA ALA A 605 -7.48 8.43 -32.81
C ALA A 605 -7.39 9.96 -32.63
N VAL A 606 -6.42 10.62 -33.28
CA VAL A 606 -6.28 12.08 -33.27
C VAL A 606 -7.49 12.74 -33.93
N VAL A 607 -7.86 12.29 -35.13
CA VAL A 607 -9.02 12.83 -35.87
C VAL A 607 -10.32 12.65 -35.09
N PHE A 608 -10.52 11.47 -34.50
CA PHE A 608 -11.66 11.22 -33.61
C PHE A 608 -11.65 12.19 -32.42
N GLU A 609 -10.51 12.38 -31.75
CA GLU A 609 -10.44 13.27 -30.58
C GLU A 609 -10.73 14.75 -30.92
N LEU A 610 -10.34 15.21 -32.11
CA LEU A 610 -10.64 16.57 -32.61
C LEU A 610 -12.16 16.82 -32.76
N GLY A 611 -12.92 15.78 -33.12
CA GLY A 611 -14.37 15.82 -33.36
C GLY A 611 -15.17 14.86 -32.49
N ALA A 612 -14.69 14.53 -31.29
CA ALA A 612 -15.29 13.47 -30.48
C ALA A 612 -16.74 13.83 -30.09
N PRO A 613 -17.71 12.89 -30.24
CA PRO A 613 -19.10 13.15 -29.88
C PRO A 613 -19.26 13.61 -28.42
N PRO A 614 -20.05 14.67 -28.13
CA PRO A 614 -20.18 15.23 -26.78
C PRO A 614 -20.62 14.24 -25.71
N ALA A 615 -21.50 13.29 -26.06
CA ALA A 615 -21.96 12.25 -25.14
C ALA A 615 -20.82 11.31 -24.72
N LEU A 616 -19.95 10.90 -25.66
CA LEU A 616 -18.78 10.06 -25.38
C LEU A 616 -17.74 10.79 -24.54
N VAL A 617 -17.50 12.08 -24.83
CA VAL A 617 -16.62 12.92 -24.01
C VAL A 617 -17.16 13.00 -22.58
N SER A 618 -18.45 13.27 -22.43
CA SER A 618 -19.08 13.38 -21.10
C SER A 618 -19.02 12.08 -20.32
N TRP A 619 -19.24 10.96 -21.02
CA TRP A 619 -19.09 9.62 -20.44
C TRP A 619 -17.67 9.30 -20.02
N ARG A 620 -16.69 9.59 -20.87
CA ARG A 620 -15.29 9.35 -20.57
C ARG A 620 -14.83 10.15 -19.37
N ASP A 621 -15.21 11.43 -19.29
CA ASP A 621 -14.82 12.31 -18.20
C ASP A 621 -15.49 11.92 -16.88
N ALA A 622 -16.77 11.54 -16.89
CA ALA A 622 -17.49 11.04 -15.72
C ALA A 622 -16.93 9.70 -15.23
N THR A 623 -16.70 8.76 -16.16
CA THR A 623 -16.13 7.44 -15.83
C THR A 623 -14.72 7.60 -15.26
N PHE A 624 -13.88 8.43 -15.88
CA PHE A 624 -12.54 8.71 -15.36
C PHE A 624 -12.60 9.40 -14.00
N TYR A 625 -13.57 10.27 -13.74
CA TYR A 625 -13.79 10.88 -12.41
C TYR A 625 -14.13 9.84 -11.34
N LEU A 626 -15.06 8.91 -11.61
CA LEU A 626 -15.38 7.83 -10.69
C LEU A 626 -14.18 6.92 -10.43
N VAL A 627 -13.44 6.56 -11.47
CA VAL A 627 -12.31 5.63 -11.35
C VAL A 627 -11.12 6.32 -10.66
N GLN A 628 -10.75 7.53 -11.07
CA GLN A 628 -9.55 8.21 -10.59
C GLN A 628 -9.75 8.97 -9.27
N ASP A 629 -10.79 9.80 -9.15
CA ASP A 629 -10.96 10.70 -8.00
C ASP A 629 -11.72 10.05 -6.87
N VAL A 630 -12.64 9.14 -7.19
CA VAL A 630 -13.47 8.41 -6.21
C VAL A 630 -12.86 7.05 -5.91
N GLY A 631 -12.44 6.30 -6.92
CA GLY A 631 -11.96 4.92 -6.78
C GLY A 631 -10.49 4.77 -6.37
N ARG A 632 -9.62 5.74 -6.67
CA ARG A 632 -8.18 5.67 -6.34
C ARG A 632 -7.77 6.65 -5.26
N SER A 633 -6.87 6.19 -4.38
CA SER A 633 -6.34 6.99 -3.27
C SER A 633 -5.15 7.85 -3.66
N GLN A 634 -4.38 7.41 -4.66
CA GLN A 634 -3.18 8.07 -5.13
C GLN A 634 -3.15 8.03 -6.66
N ALA A 635 -2.59 9.08 -7.27
CA ALA A 635 -2.30 9.13 -8.68
C ALA A 635 -0.85 8.73 -8.92
N ILE A 636 -0.60 7.96 -9.98
CA ILE A 636 0.75 7.68 -10.45
C ILE A 636 1.16 8.85 -11.34
N GLU A 637 2.25 9.52 -10.98
CA GLU A 637 2.80 10.62 -11.77
C GLU A 637 3.74 10.06 -12.85
N GLY A 638 3.46 10.43 -14.08
CA GLY A 638 4.27 10.12 -15.25
C GLY A 638 5.06 11.33 -15.76
N PRO A 639 5.63 11.21 -16.97
CA PRO A 639 6.38 12.31 -17.57
C PRO A 639 5.48 13.53 -17.80
N SER A 640 6.00 14.73 -17.59
CA SER A 640 5.22 15.95 -17.80
C SER A 640 4.82 16.11 -19.27
N ARG A 641 3.51 16.27 -19.53
CA ARG A 641 2.94 16.56 -20.84
C ARG A 641 3.54 17.85 -21.40
N GLN A 642 4.20 17.72 -22.54
CA GLN A 642 4.85 18.83 -23.25
C GLN A 642 3.91 19.48 -24.28
N GLN A 643 2.97 18.71 -24.84
CA GLN A 643 2.01 19.18 -25.81
C GLN A 643 0.63 18.57 -25.56
N ASN A 644 -0.42 19.39 -25.46
CA ASN A 644 -1.81 18.93 -25.47
C ASN A 644 -2.33 18.99 -26.91
N LEU A 645 -3.09 17.98 -27.33
CA LEU A 645 -3.61 17.90 -28.70
C LEU A 645 -4.53 19.09 -29.04
N LEU A 646 -5.43 19.46 -28.13
CA LEU A 646 -6.40 20.54 -28.35
C LEU A 646 -5.74 21.92 -28.46
N THR A 647 -4.52 22.07 -27.97
CA THR A 647 -3.72 23.30 -28.08
C THR A 647 -2.56 23.17 -29.07
N TYR A 648 -2.49 22.07 -29.84
CA TYR A 648 -1.45 21.85 -30.84
C TYR A 648 -1.68 22.79 -32.04
N PRO A 649 -0.77 23.73 -32.35
CA PRO A 649 -1.04 24.81 -33.30
C PRO A 649 -1.55 24.35 -34.68
N PRO A 650 -0.99 23.30 -35.31
CA PRO A 650 -1.48 22.82 -36.61
C PRO A 650 -2.92 22.30 -36.59
N LEU A 651 -3.40 21.79 -35.45
CA LEU A 651 -4.71 21.15 -35.31
C LEU A 651 -5.73 21.99 -34.55
N LYS A 652 -5.31 23.03 -33.82
CA LYS A 652 -6.15 23.88 -32.96
C LYS A 652 -7.38 24.45 -33.67
N ARG A 653 -7.28 24.79 -34.95
CA ARG A 653 -8.41 25.33 -35.74
C ARG A 653 -9.49 24.28 -36.07
N HIS A 654 -9.15 23.00 -35.96
CA HIS A 654 -10.01 21.87 -36.30
C HIS A 654 -10.68 21.25 -35.06
N THR A 655 -10.37 21.74 -33.86
CA THR A 655 -10.94 21.21 -32.62
C THR A 655 -12.38 21.71 -32.45
N GLN A 656 -13.34 20.80 -32.38
CA GLN A 656 -14.72 21.10 -32.03
C GLN A 656 -14.89 20.96 -30.51
N HIS A 657 -15.53 21.93 -29.85
CA HIS A 657 -15.79 21.89 -28.39
C HIS A 657 -14.52 21.66 -27.53
N ALA A 658 -13.48 22.47 -27.75
CA ALA A 658 -12.20 22.37 -27.05
C ALA A 658 -12.24 22.78 -25.57
N GLN A 659 -13.31 23.46 -25.13
CA GLN A 659 -13.47 23.95 -23.76
C GLN A 659 -14.15 22.87 -22.89
N ASP A 660 -13.66 22.72 -21.65
CA ASP A 660 -14.20 21.85 -20.58
C ASP A 660 -14.01 20.32 -20.68
N ARG A 661 -13.04 19.82 -21.46
CA ARG A 661 -12.73 18.37 -21.46
C ARG A 661 -11.70 18.03 -20.39
N ARG A 662 -11.98 17.02 -19.57
CA ARG A 662 -11.04 16.51 -18.57
C ARG A 662 -10.03 15.55 -19.18
N VAL A 663 -10.46 14.59 -19.99
CA VAL A 663 -9.56 13.60 -20.61
C VAL A 663 -9.37 13.94 -22.09
N THR A 664 -8.12 13.99 -22.54
CA THR A 664 -7.79 14.19 -23.97
C THR A 664 -6.41 13.63 -24.33
N LEU A 665 -6.04 13.67 -25.61
CA LEU A 665 -4.72 13.25 -26.08
C LEU A 665 -3.66 14.32 -25.77
N GLY A 666 -2.50 13.86 -25.30
CA GLY A 666 -1.31 14.67 -25.09
C GLY A 666 -0.03 13.91 -25.44
N SER A 667 1.08 14.62 -25.53
CA SER A 667 2.40 14.06 -25.82
C SER A 667 3.40 14.50 -24.76
N ALA A 668 4.19 13.54 -24.27
CA ALA A 668 5.37 13.81 -23.44
C ALA A 668 6.56 14.31 -24.26
N VAL A 669 6.47 14.25 -25.60
CA VAL A 669 7.46 14.80 -26.54
C VAL A 669 7.00 16.20 -26.96
N LYS A 670 7.93 17.16 -26.96
CA LYS A 670 7.69 18.52 -27.47
C LYS A 670 7.43 18.46 -28.97
N SER A 671 6.50 19.27 -29.48
CA SER A 671 6.39 19.50 -30.92
C SER A 671 7.70 20.07 -31.46
N MET A 672 8.08 19.64 -32.66
CA MET A 672 9.27 20.15 -33.35
C MET A 672 9.20 21.68 -33.56
N LEU A 673 7.99 22.23 -33.67
CA LEU A 673 7.72 23.67 -33.75
C LEU A 673 8.14 24.46 -32.50
N LYS A 674 8.33 23.80 -31.36
CA LYS A 674 8.80 24.41 -30.10
C LYS A 674 10.28 24.13 -29.80
N SER A 675 10.96 23.36 -30.65
CA SER A 675 12.35 22.97 -30.45
C SER A 675 13.31 24.05 -31.00
N HIS A 676 14.53 24.16 -30.47
CA HIS A 676 15.53 25.15 -30.92
C HIS A 676 16.04 24.91 -32.37
N TYR A 677 15.51 23.93 -33.09
CA TYR A 677 15.94 23.50 -34.43
C TYR A 677 15.01 23.96 -35.57
N ILE A 678 14.24 25.03 -35.38
CA ILE A 678 13.25 25.51 -36.37
C ILE A 678 13.89 25.86 -37.73
N ARG A 679 15.17 26.24 -37.76
CA ARG A 679 15.92 26.54 -38.99
C ARG A 679 16.86 25.39 -39.32
N SER A 680 16.83 24.93 -40.56
CA SER A 680 17.71 23.87 -41.03
C SER A 680 18.25 24.20 -42.42
N SER A 681 19.51 23.85 -42.65
CA SER A 681 20.14 23.97 -43.96
C SER A 681 19.54 22.94 -44.93
N LEU A 682 19.22 23.36 -46.15
CA LEU A 682 18.59 22.54 -47.21
C LEU A 682 19.35 21.25 -47.56
N ASN A 683 20.63 21.14 -47.19
CA ASN A 683 21.52 20.05 -47.57
C ASN A 683 21.66 18.93 -46.51
N VAL A 684 20.95 19.00 -45.38
CA VAL A 684 21.18 18.05 -44.26
C VAL A 684 19.89 17.44 -43.71
N ASP A 685 18.81 18.22 -43.61
CA ASP A 685 17.58 17.77 -42.98
C ASP A 685 16.38 17.87 -43.92
N PRO A 686 15.46 16.88 -43.90
CA PRO A 686 14.19 17.00 -44.59
C PRO A 686 13.40 18.19 -44.04
N VAL A 687 12.96 19.07 -44.93
CA VAL A 687 12.19 20.29 -44.61
C VAL A 687 10.80 19.94 -44.09
N ILE A 688 10.18 18.92 -44.67
CA ILE A 688 8.93 18.34 -44.19
C ILE A 688 9.31 17.20 -43.25
N VAL A 689 9.00 17.36 -41.98
CA VAL A 689 9.24 16.33 -40.96
C VAL A 689 7.92 15.73 -40.54
N ASN A 690 7.92 14.42 -40.31
CA ASN A 690 6.73 13.72 -39.83
C ASN A 690 6.36 14.21 -38.42
N ASN A 691 5.10 14.00 -38.04
CA ASN A 691 4.62 14.38 -36.73
C ASN A 691 5.41 13.68 -35.62
N GLY A 692 6.10 14.45 -34.78
CA GLY A 692 6.94 13.90 -33.71
C GLY A 692 6.18 13.61 -32.41
N LEU A 693 4.87 13.88 -32.36
CA LEU A 693 4.08 13.67 -31.16
C LEU A 693 3.78 12.19 -30.96
N VAL A 694 3.80 11.77 -29.70
CA VAL A 694 3.37 10.42 -29.30
C VAL A 694 2.07 10.59 -28.50
N PRO A 695 0.90 10.67 -29.18
CA PRO A 695 -0.36 10.97 -28.54
C PRO A 695 -0.78 9.84 -27.59
N LYS A 696 -1.04 10.19 -26.34
CA LYS A 696 -1.53 9.31 -25.27
C LYS A 696 -2.62 10.03 -24.48
N MET A 697 -3.59 9.27 -23.96
CA MET A 697 -4.66 9.85 -23.14
C MET A 697 -4.15 10.35 -21.79
N CYS A 698 -4.44 11.60 -21.47
CA CYS A 698 -4.00 12.31 -20.29
C CYS A 698 -5.13 13.15 -19.68
N ASP A 699 -4.97 13.49 -18.40
CA ASP A 699 -5.84 14.44 -17.71
C ASP A 699 -5.41 15.88 -18.05
N THR A 700 -6.37 16.74 -18.39
CA THR A 700 -6.11 18.15 -18.69
C THR A 700 -5.77 18.95 -17.44
N SER A 701 -6.33 18.57 -16.28
CA SER A 701 -6.13 19.23 -14.98
C SER A 701 -4.72 19.05 -14.41
N LYS A 702 -4.04 17.93 -14.72
CA LYS A 702 -2.70 17.61 -14.23
C LYS A 702 -1.79 17.18 -15.37
N SER A 703 -0.71 17.93 -15.60
CA SER A 703 0.18 17.71 -16.76
C SER A 703 0.97 16.40 -16.70
N ASN A 704 1.14 15.80 -15.53
CA ASN A 704 1.88 14.56 -15.30
C ASN A 704 0.96 13.32 -15.13
N LEU A 705 -0.36 13.46 -15.31
CA LEU A 705 -1.30 12.35 -15.08
C LEU A 705 -1.74 11.72 -16.40
N TRP A 706 -1.26 10.50 -16.66
CA TRP A 706 -1.62 9.70 -17.84
C TRP A 706 -2.59 8.60 -17.45
N THR A 707 -3.68 8.47 -18.22
CA THR A 707 -4.78 7.54 -17.92
C THR A 707 -4.31 6.08 -17.85
N ALA A 708 -3.52 5.64 -18.83
CA ALA A 708 -2.99 4.28 -18.93
C ALA A 708 -2.01 3.88 -17.82
N GLU A 709 -1.39 4.87 -17.15
CA GLU A 709 -0.46 4.62 -16.05
C GLU A 709 -1.19 4.43 -14.71
N GLN A 710 -2.49 4.77 -14.65
CA GLN A 710 -3.28 4.62 -13.42
C GLN A 710 -3.76 3.17 -13.26
N THR A 711 -2.86 2.28 -12.85
CA THR A 711 -3.14 0.83 -12.71
C THR A 711 -3.52 0.40 -11.28
N GLY A 712 -3.58 1.35 -10.34
CA GLY A 712 -3.91 1.06 -8.94
C GLY A 712 -5.31 0.46 -8.79
N LYS A 713 -5.43 -0.54 -7.88
CA LYS A 713 -6.70 -1.22 -7.55
C LYS A 713 -7.72 -0.20 -7.03
N LEU A 714 -8.93 -0.25 -7.58
CA LEU A 714 -10.05 0.58 -7.13
C LEU A 714 -10.55 0.13 -5.77
N SER A 715 -10.81 1.09 -4.87
CA SER A 715 -11.34 0.82 -3.54
C SER A 715 -12.13 2.01 -2.99
N LEU A 716 -13.35 1.73 -2.52
CA LEU A 716 -14.19 2.70 -1.82
C LEU A 716 -13.98 2.67 -0.30
N GLN A 717 -13.10 1.80 0.21
CA GLN A 717 -12.90 1.56 1.64
C GLN A 717 -12.66 2.84 2.45
N ARG A 718 -11.95 3.83 1.89
CA ARG A 718 -11.63 5.09 2.58
C ARG A 718 -12.87 5.91 3.00
N TYR A 719 -13.97 5.78 2.26
CA TYR A 719 -15.23 6.49 2.58
C TYR A 719 -16.02 5.77 3.68
N CYS A 720 -15.74 4.48 3.86
CA CYS A 720 -16.44 3.60 4.77
C CYS A 720 -15.53 3.14 5.91
N TYR A 721 -14.36 3.77 6.10
CA TYR A 721 -13.42 3.41 7.16
C TYR A 721 -13.72 4.26 8.40
N VAL A 722 -14.08 3.62 9.51
CA VAL A 722 -14.19 4.30 10.81
C VAL A 722 -12.88 4.20 11.56
N LYS A 723 -12.35 5.37 11.95
CA LYS A 723 -11.20 5.47 12.84
C LYS A 723 -11.70 5.50 14.29
N LEU A 724 -11.25 4.55 15.12
CA LEU A 724 -11.50 4.59 16.56
C LEU A 724 -10.58 5.65 17.23
N SER A 725 -10.85 6.02 18.48
CA SER A 725 -9.93 6.85 19.25
C SER A 725 -8.61 6.11 19.49
N GLU A 726 -7.45 6.76 19.32
CA GLU A 726 -6.17 6.15 19.71
C GLU A 726 -6.14 5.93 21.24
N PRO A 727 -5.57 4.82 21.76
CA PRO A 727 -4.79 3.77 21.07
C PRO A 727 -5.63 2.61 20.50
N TRP A 728 -6.96 2.68 20.61
CA TRP A 728 -7.88 1.59 20.21
C TRP A 728 -7.86 1.30 18.71
N ASN A 729 -7.61 2.32 17.88
CA ASN A 729 -7.62 2.17 16.44
C ASN A 729 -6.48 1.28 15.92
N GLU A 730 -5.28 1.42 16.49
CA GLU A 730 -4.11 0.59 16.15
C GLU A 730 -4.38 -0.91 16.37
N HIS A 731 -5.04 -1.23 17.48
CA HIS A 731 -5.25 -2.61 17.93
C HIS A 731 -6.55 -3.22 17.40
N LEU A 732 -7.66 -2.48 17.44
CA LEU A 732 -9.02 -2.98 17.18
C LEU A 732 -9.64 -2.46 15.88
N GLY A 733 -9.11 -1.39 15.28
CA GLY A 733 -9.71 -0.76 14.09
C GLY A 733 -9.89 -1.72 12.92
N ARG A 734 -8.99 -2.70 12.77
CA ARG A 734 -9.09 -3.75 11.73
C ARG A 734 -10.30 -4.69 11.92
N TYR A 735 -10.71 -4.95 13.16
CA TYR A 735 -11.81 -5.88 13.45
C TYR A 735 -13.16 -5.23 13.17
N VAL A 736 -13.25 -3.90 13.28
CA VAL A 736 -14.46 -3.16 12.88
C VAL A 736 -14.61 -3.14 11.36
N ASN A 737 -13.56 -2.71 10.66
CA ASN A 737 -13.64 -2.32 9.25
C ASN A 737 -13.63 -3.52 8.25
N PHE A 738 -13.21 -4.71 8.69
CA PHE A 738 -13.05 -5.89 7.83
C PHE A 738 -13.61 -7.17 8.45
N THR A 739 -14.04 -8.12 7.63
CA THR A 739 -14.54 -9.45 8.04
C THR A 739 -13.60 -10.62 7.68
N LEU A 740 -12.44 -10.32 7.09
CA LEU A 740 -11.50 -11.32 6.55
C LEU A 740 -10.73 -12.12 7.62
N HIS A 741 -10.91 -11.77 8.89
CA HIS A 741 -10.23 -12.42 10.01
C HIS A 741 -11.09 -13.57 10.57
N THR A 742 -10.43 -14.55 11.19
CA THR A 742 -11.09 -15.66 11.88
C THR A 742 -10.96 -15.52 13.38
N THR A 743 -11.88 -16.13 14.13
CA THR A 743 -11.82 -16.19 15.60
C THR A 743 -10.46 -16.70 16.09
N ASN A 744 -9.92 -17.75 15.46
CA ASN A 744 -8.59 -18.27 15.80
C ASN A 744 -7.48 -17.24 15.59
N SER A 745 -7.56 -16.42 14.54
CA SER A 745 -6.59 -15.35 14.29
C SER A 745 -6.67 -14.20 15.30
N VAL A 746 -7.85 -13.96 15.88
CA VAL A 746 -8.06 -13.00 16.96
C VAL A 746 -7.45 -13.54 18.25
N ILE A 747 -7.74 -14.79 18.61
CA ILE A 747 -7.19 -15.46 19.79
C ILE A 747 -5.66 -15.51 19.73
N ALA A 748 -5.08 -15.85 18.56
CA ALA A 748 -3.62 -15.86 18.39
C ALA A 748 -2.96 -14.49 18.57
N ARG A 749 -3.74 -13.39 18.53
CA ARG A 749 -3.29 -12.01 18.72
C ARG A 749 -3.62 -11.45 20.10
N GLN A 750 -4.10 -12.28 21.03
CA GLN A 750 -4.48 -11.87 22.38
C GLN A 750 -3.32 -11.20 23.14
N SER A 751 -2.07 -11.54 22.85
CA SER A 751 -0.88 -10.88 23.43
C SER A 751 -0.69 -9.43 23.01
N VAL A 752 -1.44 -8.96 22.00
CA VAL A 752 -1.42 -7.59 21.45
C VAL A 752 -2.72 -6.85 21.83
N CYS A 753 -3.35 -7.24 22.93
CA CYS A 753 -4.52 -6.58 23.49
C CYS A 753 -4.15 -5.18 24.03
N PRO A 754 -5.00 -4.14 23.85
CA PRO A 754 -4.81 -2.87 24.53
C PRO A 754 -4.70 -3.06 26.05
N PRO A 755 -3.83 -2.31 26.74
CA PRO A 755 -3.67 -2.42 28.18
C PRO A 755 -4.92 -2.00 28.96
N GLU A 756 -5.81 -1.18 28.36
CA GLU A 756 -7.08 -0.75 28.98
C GLU A 756 -8.22 -1.78 28.83
N MET A 757 -8.01 -2.89 28.11
CA MET A 757 -9.03 -3.90 27.83
C MET A 757 -8.58 -5.29 28.31
N GLY A 758 -9.51 -6.08 28.85
CA GLY A 758 -9.22 -7.45 29.27
C GLY A 758 -8.91 -8.36 28.07
N PRO A 759 -8.01 -9.35 28.18
CA PRO A 759 -7.68 -10.28 27.09
C PRO A 759 -8.89 -11.04 26.54
N HIS A 760 -9.88 -11.36 27.40
CA HIS A 760 -11.12 -12.01 26.98
C HIS A 760 -12.03 -11.04 26.23
N GLU A 761 -12.18 -9.81 26.73
CA GLU A 761 -12.99 -8.76 26.12
C GLU A 761 -12.47 -8.42 24.70
N ALA A 762 -11.14 -8.35 24.52
CA ALA A 762 -10.55 -8.14 23.20
C ALA A 762 -10.77 -9.30 22.22
N VAL A 763 -10.73 -10.55 22.72
CA VAL A 763 -11.06 -11.72 21.90
C VAL A 763 -12.51 -11.67 21.46
N TYR A 764 -13.44 -11.34 22.35
CA TYR A 764 -14.85 -11.17 22.00
C TYR A 764 -15.08 -10.05 21.00
N PHE A 765 -14.47 -8.88 21.23
CA PHE A 765 -14.54 -7.74 20.33
C PHE A 765 -14.05 -8.11 18.92
N GLY A 766 -12.88 -8.76 18.82
CA GLY A 766 -12.36 -9.20 17.53
C GLY A 766 -13.18 -10.34 16.91
N SER A 767 -13.86 -11.16 17.71
CA SER A 767 -14.62 -12.30 17.20
C SER A 767 -15.98 -11.93 16.60
N LEU A 768 -16.61 -10.83 17.05
CA LEU A 768 -17.96 -10.45 16.58
C LEU A 768 -18.04 -10.31 15.05
N ARG A 769 -16.98 -9.76 14.44
CA ARG A 769 -16.90 -9.50 13.00
C ARG A 769 -16.11 -10.57 12.23
N SER A 770 -15.72 -11.67 12.89
CA SER A 770 -14.96 -12.74 12.25
C SER A 770 -15.81 -13.53 11.25
N GLY A 771 -15.40 -13.52 9.99
CA GLY A 771 -16.06 -14.24 8.91
C GLY A 771 -17.32 -13.56 8.39
N GLU A 772 -17.39 -13.32 7.08
CA GLU A 772 -18.49 -12.58 6.46
C GLU A 772 -19.87 -13.25 6.63
N ARG A 773 -19.98 -14.57 6.42
CA ARG A 773 -21.27 -15.28 6.53
C ARG A 773 -21.74 -15.50 7.97
N LEU A 774 -20.87 -15.24 8.96
CA LEU A 774 -21.15 -15.52 10.36
C LEU A 774 -21.71 -14.31 11.12
N GLN A 775 -21.85 -13.15 10.48
CA GLN A 775 -22.16 -11.89 11.16
C GLN A 775 -23.47 -11.97 11.97
N ILE A 776 -24.55 -12.47 11.38
CA ILE A 776 -25.84 -12.61 12.06
C ILE A 776 -25.76 -13.59 13.24
N LEU A 777 -25.02 -14.69 13.08
CA LEU A 777 -24.81 -15.69 14.14
C LEU A 777 -23.95 -15.12 15.28
N ASN A 778 -22.92 -14.35 14.95
CA ASN A 778 -22.07 -13.68 15.93
C ASN A 778 -22.86 -12.60 16.70
N ILE A 779 -23.73 -11.85 16.02
CA ILE A 779 -24.67 -10.91 16.66
C ILE A 779 -25.58 -11.64 17.63
N LEU A 780 -26.20 -12.74 17.22
CA LEU A 780 -27.03 -13.57 18.10
C LEU A 780 -26.24 -14.03 19.33
N GLY A 781 -25.05 -14.60 19.13
CA GLY A 781 -24.18 -15.03 20.22
C GLY A 781 -23.80 -13.89 21.18
N ALA A 782 -23.52 -12.71 20.65
CA ALA A 782 -23.18 -11.54 21.46
C ALA A 782 -24.38 -11.00 22.27
N LEU A 783 -25.58 -11.00 21.71
CA LEU A 783 -26.80 -10.62 22.44
C LEU A 783 -27.17 -11.61 23.56
N MET A 784 -26.78 -12.88 23.39
CA MET A 784 -27.00 -13.92 24.40
C MET A 784 -25.89 -13.97 25.46
N SER A 785 -24.74 -13.33 25.23
CA SER A 785 -23.63 -13.27 26.17
C SER A 785 -23.84 -12.21 27.25
N LEU A 786 -23.35 -12.49 28.47
CA LEU A 786 -23.30 -11.53 29.57
C LEU A 786 -22.02 -10.68 29.55
N GLU A 787 -21.07 -10.99 28.68
CA GLU A 787 -19.72 -10.40 28.66
C GLU A 787 -19.60 -9.19 27.73
N VAL A 788 -20.68 -8.84 27.01
CA VAL A 788 -20.70 -7.73 26.05
C VAL A 788 -21.43 -6.52 26.63
N ASP A 789 -20.68 -5.44 26.90
CA ASP A 789 -21.28 -4.16 27.23
C ASP A 789 -21.80 -3.45 25.97
N LEU A 790 -23.08 -3.65 25.66
CA LEU A 790 -23.75 -2.99 24.53
C LEU A 790 -23.90 -1.47 24.72
N ASN A 791 -23.67 -0.96 25.93
CA ASN A 791 -23.69 0.48 26.19
C ASN A 791 -22.37 1.15 25.79
N SER A 792 -21.31 0.36 25.56
CA SER A 792 -20.01 0.84 25.07
C SER A 792 -20.12 1.39 23.63
N PRO A 793 -19.66 2.63 23.38
CA PRO A 793 -19.65 3.22 22.03
C PRO A 793 -18.85 2.40 21.01
N ALA A 794 -17.77 1.75 21.43
CA ALA A 794 -16.94 0.93 20.54
C ALA A 794 -17.69 -0.31 20.05
N ILE A 795 -18.42 -0.98 20.95
CA ILE A 795 -19.25 -2.14 20.62
C ILE A 795 -20.45 -1.72 19.76
N ALA A 796 -21.06 -0.57 20.04
CA ALA A 796 -22.14 -0.04 19.21
C ALA A 796 -21.71 0.21 17.75
N VAL A 797 -20.49 0.72 17.52
CA VAL A 797 -19.92 0.85 16.17
C VAL A 797 -19.71 -0.53 15.53
N LEU A 798 -19.24 -1.50 16.29
CA LEU A 798 -19.00 -2.86 15.81
C LEU A 798 -20.29 -3.55 15.32
N PHE A 799 -21.37 -3.47 16.11
CA PHE A 799 -22.70 -3.95 15.71
C PHE A 799 -23.23 -3.23 14.48
N ARG A 800 -23.04 -1.91 14.41
CA ARG A 800 -23.45 -1.11 13.25
C ARG A 800 -22.76 -1.57 11.97
N TYR A 801 -21.45 -1.83 12.01
CA TYR A 801 -20.73 -2.39 10.86
C TYR A 801 -21.14 -3.83 10.56
N ALA A 802 -21.45 -4.63 11.59
CA ALA A 802 -21.91 -6.01 11.44
C ALA A 802 -23.22 -6.11 10.64
N ILE A 803 -24.18 -5.20 10.88
CA ILE A 803 -25.47 -5.19 10.19
C ILE A 803 -25.46 -4.41 8.86
N CYS A 804 -24.63 -3.36 8.74
CA CYS A 804 -24.68 -2.46 7.58
C CYS A 804 -23.65 -2.79 6.48
N GLN A 805 -22.50 -3.41 6.79
CA GLN A 805 -21.47 -3.58 5.76
C GLN A 805 -21.93 -4.58 4.68
N VAL A 806 -21.97 -4.09 3.44
CA VAL A 806 -22.50 -4.81 2.27
C VAL A 806 -21.76 -6.11 2.00
N GLY A 807 -20.44 -6.10 1.95
CA GLY A 807 -19.64 -7.28 1.64
C GLY A 807 -19.84 -7.81 0.20
N THR A 808 -19.78 -9.12 0.05
CA THR A 808 -19.79 -9.84 -1.21
C THR A 808 -21.23 -9.95 -1.75
N PRO A 809 -21.48 -9.62 -3.03
CA PRO A 809 -22.76 -9.84 -3.65
C PRO A 809 -23.06 -11.33 -3.76
N ARG A 810 -24.29 -11.71 -3.41
CA ARG A 810 -24.79 -13.08 -3.59
C ARG A 810 -25.04 -13.34 -5.08
N THR A 811 -25.04 -14.62 -5.46
CA THR A 811 -25.37 -15.08 -6.83
C THR A 811 -26.81 -15.58 -7.01
N LYS A 812 -27.47 -15.98 -5.92
CA LYS A 812 -28.86 -16.48 -5.90
C LYS A 812 -29.87 -15.38 -5.59
N LEU A 813 -31.09 -15.52 -6.11
CA LEU A 813 -32.21 -14.63 -5.79
C LEU A 813 -32.67 -14.79 -4.32
N PRO A 814 -33.17 -13.71 -3.69
CA PRO A 814 -33.15 -12.34 -4.20
C PRO A 814 -31.74 -11.71 -4.16
N LEU A 815 -31.39 -10.94 -5.19
CA LEU A 815 -30.02 -10.42 -5.37
C LEU A 815 -29.65 -9.27 -4.41
N TYR A 816 -30.65 -8.66 -3.75
CA TYR A 816 -30.39 -7.61 -2.74
C TYR A 816 -29.74 -8.15 -1.47
N LEU A 817 -29.99 -9.42 -1.12
CA LEU A 817 -29.37 -10.04 0.05
C LEU A 817 -27.89 -10.31 -0.21
N ARG A 818 -27.07 -9.97 0.78
CA ARG A 818 -25.62 -10.16 0.76
C ARG A 818 -25.22 -11.46 1.41
N GLU A 819 -24.00 -11.94 1.14
CA GLU A 819 -23.48 -13.17 1.73
C GLU A 819 -23.51 -13.12 3.27
N SER A 820 -23.27 -11.95 3.87
CA SER A 820 -23.37 -11.70 5.31
C SER A 820 -24.78 -11.77 5.89
N GLN A 821 -25.81 -11.63 5.05
CA GLN A 821 -27.21 -11.52 5.46
C GLN A 821 -28.02 -12.78 5.11
N THR A 822 -27.41 -13.76 4.44
CA THR A 822 -28.07 -15.01 4.03
C THR A 822 -28.74 -15.77 5.18
N ALA A 823 -28.19 -15.67 6.40
CA ALA A 823 -28.76 -16.29 7.59
C ALA A 823 -30.16 -15.75 7.98
N LEU A 824 -30.56 -14.56 7.50
CA LEU A 824 -31.88 -13.99 7.76
C LEU A 824 -33.01 -14.69 6.97
N GLU A 825 -32.68 -15.44 5.91
CA GLU A 825 -33.66 -16.27 5.17
C GLU A 825 -34.13 -17.47 5.99
N ASP A 826 -33.30 -17.93 6.94
CA ASP A 826 -33.65 -19.03 7.83
C ASP A 826 -34.61 -18.55 8.92
N GLU A 827 -35.85 -19.06 8.88
CA GLU A 827 -36.88 -18.69 9.84
C GLU A 827 -36.46 -18.99 11.29
N HIS A 828 -35.78 -20.11 11.55
CA HIS A 828 -35.37 -20.49 12.90
C HIS A 828 -34.28 -19.56 13.46
N ILE A 829 -33.29 -19.20 12.63
CA ILE A 829 -32.24 -18.24 13.02
C ILE A 829 -32.85 -16.87 13.29
N SER A 830 -33.67 -16.36 12.37
CA SER A 830 -34.34 -15.07 12.51
C SER A 830 -35.26 -15.02 13.73
N GLN A 831 -35.98 -16.10 14.02
CA GLN A 831 -36.82 -16.23 15.21
C GLN A 831 -35.99 -16.22 16.50
N SER A 832 -34.85 -16.94 16.51
CA SER A 832 -33.92 -16.98 17.66
C SER A 832 -33.30 -15.61 17.93
N LEU A 833 -32.88 -14.90 16.88
CA LEU A 833 -32.37 -13.54 16.96
C LEU A 833 -33.40 -12.56 17.49
N LEU A 834 -34.64 -12.64 17.00
CA LEU A 834 -35.71 -11.78 17.50
C LEU A 834 -36.05 -12.06 18.97
N ASN A 835 -36.09 -13.32 19.39
CA ASN A 835 -36.26 -13.68 20.80
C ASN A 835 -35.14 -13.08 21.66
N ALA A 836 -33.88 -13.17 21.22
CA ALA A 836 -32.74 -12.58 21.92
C ALA A 836 -32.86 -11.06 22.02
N LEU A 837 -33.32 -10.37 20.97
CA LEU A 837 -33.58 -8.93 20.99
C LEU A 837 -34.69 -8.54 21.97
N GLU A 838 -35.83 -9.24 21.94
CA GLU A 838 -36.98 -8.97 22.82
C GLU A 838 -36.61 -9.18 24.30
N VAL A 839 -35.88 -10.26 24.62
CA VAL A 839 -35.38 -10.54 25.97
C VAL A 839 -34.37 -9.48 26.41
N SER A 840 -33.41 -9.13 25.56
CA SER A 840 -32.38 -8.13 25.87
C SER A 840 -33.01 -6.76 26.10
N PHE A 841 -33.98 -6.37 25.27
CA PHE A 841 -34.68 -5.10 25.42
C PHE A 841 -35.50 -5.06 26.73
N SER A 842 -36.21 -6.13 27.06
CA SER A 842 -37.03 -6.19 28.27
C SER A 842 -36.21 -6.06 29.56
N LYS A 843 -34.93 -6.48 29.55
CA LYS A 843 -34.00 -6.29 30.68
C LYS A 843 -33.63 -4.82 30.91
N ILE A 844 -33.50 -4.03 29.83
CA ILE A 844 -33.06 -2.63 29.90
C ILE A 844 -34.20 -1.62 29.91
N GLU A 845 -35.40 -2.02 29.48
CA GLU A 845 -36.62 -1.20 29.44
C GLU A 845 -36.86 -0.32 30.69
N PRO A 846 -36.66 -0.79 31.94
CA PRO A 846 -36.86 0.06 33.11
C PRO A 846 -35.73 1.06 33.37
N ASN A 847 -34.57 0.93 32.71
CA ASN A 847 -33.37 1.72 32.98
C ASN A 847 -33.05 2.71 31.85
N PHE A 848 -33.43 3.98 32.03
CA PHE A 848 -33.16 5.04 31.04
C PHE A 848 -31.66 5.33 30.81
N LYS A 849 -30.72 4.75 31.57
CA LYS A 849 -29.28 4.90 31.31
C LYS A 849 -28.77 4.00 30.17
N GLU A 850 -29.58 3.03 29.73
CA GLU A 850 -29.24 2.04 28.69
C GLU A 850 -29.68 2.47 27.27
N VAL A 851 -29.73 3.78 27.00
CA VAL A 851 -30.21 4.30 25.70
C VAL A 851 -29.31 3.85 24.54
N SER A 852 -27.99 3.74 24.75
CA SER A 852 -27.07 3.28 23.70
C SER A 852 -27.31 1.82 23.35
N THR A 853 -27.51 0.97 24.36
CA THR A 853 -27.92 -0.43 24.18
C THR A 853 -29.22 -0.51 23.39
N ALA A 854 -30.24 0.26 23.75
CA ALA A 854 -31.50 0.31 23.01
C ALA A 854 -31.32 0.76 21.55
N ALA A 855 -30.36 1.66 21.27
CA ALA A 855 -30.04 2.08 19.90
C ALA A 855 -29.36 0.98 19.06
N VAL A 856 -28.55 0.13 19.69
CA VAL A 856 -27.97 -1.06 19.05
C VAL A 856 -29.06 -2.08 18.74
N LEU A 857 -29.89 -2.42 19.73
CA LEU A 857 -31.01 -3.36 19.57
C LEU A 857 -32.00 -2.88 18.49
N LEU A 858 -32.31 -1.58 18.48
CA LEU A 858 -33.14 -0.98 17.43
C LEU A 858 -32.49 -1.11 16.05
N GLY A 859 -31.18 -0.88 15.94
CA GLY A 859 -30.46 -1.02 14.68
C GLY A 859 -30.58 -2.43 14.09
N VAL A 860 -30.35 -3.45 14.92
CA VAL A 860 -30.51 -4.86 14.51
C VAL A 860 -31.97 -5.16 14.16
N CYS A 861 -32.93 -4.69 14.98
CA CYS A 861 -34.36 -4.87 14.73
C CYS A 861 -34.81 -4.27 13.38
N LEU A 862 -34.39 -3.04 13.07
CA LEU A 862 -34.71 -2.39 11.80
C LEU A 862 -34.07 -3.10 10.61
N ASN A 863 -32.86 -3.63 10.76
CA ASN A 863 -32.20 -4.40 9.70
C ASN A 863 -32.94 -5.72 9.43
N ILE A 864 -33.35 -6.46 10.47
CA ILE A 864 -34.18 -7.67 10.30
C ILE A 864 -35.50 -7.31 9.64
N LEU A 865 -36.19 -6.26 10.13
CA LEU A 865 -37.47 -5.82 9.60
C LEU A 865 -37.42 -5.51 8.10
N SER A 866 -36.33 -4.88 7.66
CA SER A 866 -36.11 -4.50 6.27
C SER A 866 -35.78 -5.70 5.36
N LEU A 867 -35.01 -6.67 5.86
CA LEU A 867 -34.45 -7.75 5.04
C LEU A 867 -35.16 -9.10 5.15
N THR A 868 -35.98 -9.31 6.18
CA THR A 868 -36.63 -10.61 6.40
C THR A 868 -37.67 -10.91 5.32
N PRO A 869 -37.62 -12.08 4.67
CA PRO A 869 -38.67 -12.50 3.76
C PRO A 869 -39.89 -13.07 4.51
N VAL A 870 -39.82 -13.26 5.84
CA VAL A 870 -40.84 -13.94 6.64
C VAL A 870 -41.80 -12.91 7.28
N PRO A 871 -43.09 -12.85 6.87
CA PRO A 871 -44.02 -11.82 7.35
C PRO A 871 -44.23 -11.83 8.87
N LYS A 872 -44.29 -13.02 9.48
CA LYS A 872 -44.47 -13.17 10.94
C LYS A 872 -43.32 -12.54 11.74
N ILE A 873 -42.08 -12.66 11.24
CA ILE A 873 -40.90 -12.05 11.85
C ILE A 873 -40.97 -10.53 11.68
N ALA A 874 -41.33 -10.04 10.49
CA ALA A 874 -41.53 -8.62 10.24
C ALA A 874 -42.56 -7.98 11.20
N THR A 875 -43.73 -8.62 11.38
CA THR A 875 -44.75 -8.12 12.32
C THR A 875 -44.21 -8.04 13.75
N ARG A 876 -43.48 -9.06 14.21
CA ARG A 876 -42.88 -9.04 15.56
C ARG A 876 -41.79 -7.97 15.70
N CYS A 877 -40.94 -7.78 14.70
CA CYS A 877 -39.96 -6.69 14.67
C CYS A 877 -40.64 -5.31 14.73
N ALA A 878 -41.75 -5.12 13.99
CA ALA A 878 -42.53 -3.89 14.06
C ALA A 878 -43.11 -3.64 15.47
N ASN A 879 -43.61 -4.68 16.12
CA ASN A 879 -44.08 -4.60 17.52
C ASN A 879 -42.95 -4.25 18.48
N LEU A 880 -41.77 -4.86 18.35
CA LEU A 880 -40.60 -4.52 19.16
C LEU A 880 -40.14 -3.07 18.91
N ASN A 881 -40.12 -2.62 17.65
CA ASN A 881 -39.81 -1.23 17.31
C ASN A 881 -40.80 -0.24 17.97
N PHE A 882 -42.10 -0.57 17.97
CA PHE A 882 -43.11 0.21 18.67
C PHE A 882 -42.88 0.22 20.19
N LYS A 883 -42.52 -0.92 20.79
CA LYS A 883 -42.19 -1.02 22.22
C LYS A 883 -40.97 -0.16 22.57
N ILE A 884 -39.91 -0.19 21.76
CA ILE A 884 -38.72 0.66 21.91
C ILE A 884 -39.11 2.15 21.83
N ARG A 885 -39.99 2.53 20.90
CA ARG A 885 -40.50 3.91 20.78
C ARG A 885 -41.22 4.36 22.06
N GLN A 886 -42.10 3.52 22.60
CA GLN A 886 -42.83 3.83 23.83
C GLN A 886 -41.88 4.01 25.03
N ALA A 887 -40.91 3.11 25.19
CA ALA A 887 -39.91 3.21 26.24
C ALA A 887 -39.06 4.48 26.10
N ALA A 888 -38.60 4.81 24.88
CA ALA A 888 -37.82 6.03 24.64
C ALA A 888 -38.61 7.30 25.03
N LEU A 889 -39.90 7.37 24.68
CA LEU A 889 -40.78 8.47 25.10
C LEU A 889 -40.95 8.53 26.63
N ALA A 890 -41.11 7.38 27.29
CA ALA A 890 -41.18 7.31 28.74
C ALA A 890 -39.89 7.79 29.41
N TRP A 891 -38.73 7.36 28.90
CA TRP A 891 -37.41 7.79 29.38
C TRP A 891 -37.20 9.29 29.19
N ILE A 892 -37.58 9.87 28.04
CA ILE A 892 -37.53 11.33 27.80
C ILE A 892 -38.32 12.07 28.89
N ARG A 893 -39.55 11.62 29.19
CA ARG A 893 -40.40 12.24 30.22
C ARG A 893 -39.77 12.14 31.61
N GLN A 894 -39.27 10.96 31.99
CA GLN A 894 -38.63 10.71 33.28
C GLN A 894 -37.38 11.58 33.47
N MET A 895 -36.48 11.60 32.49
CA MET A 895 -35.25 12.41 32.53
C MET A 895 -35.54 13.92 32.52
N THR A 896 -36.57 14.36 31.79
CA THR A 896 -36.98 15.77 31.77
C THR A 896 -37.51 16.21 33.14
N LYS A 897 -38.28 15.34 33.81
CA LYS A 897 -38.74 15.58 35.19
C LYS A 897 -37.54 15.68 36.15
N LEU A 898 -36.65 14.69 36.14
CA LEU A 898 -35.44 14.68 36.96
C LEU A 898 -34.57 15.93 36.77
N ARG A 899 -34.43 16.40 35.52
CA ARG A 899 -33.68 17.61 35.19
C ARG A 899 -34.31 18.85 35.80
N THR A 900 -35.64 18.93 35.76
CA THR A 900 -36.39 20.04 36.33
C THR A 900 -36.24 20.06 37.85
N ASP A 901 -36.34 18.90 38.50
CA ASP A 901 -36.20 18.75 39.94
C ASP A 901 -34.77 19.11 40.41
N GLN A 902 -33.74 18.64 39.71
CA GLN A 902 -32.34 18.97 40.01
C GLN A 902 -32.00 20.45 39.76
N LYS A 903 -32.58 21.05 38.72
CA LYS A 903 -32.45 22.49 38.46
C LYS A 903 -33.07 23.31 39.59
N ASN A 904 -34.24 22.90 40.09
CA ASN A 904 -34.91 23.55 41.21
C ASN A 904 -34.13 23.36 42.53
N ALA A 905 -33.42 22.24 42.68
CA ALA A 905 -32.57 21.94 43.84
C ALA A 905 -31.17 22.60 43.81
N ARG A 906 -30.89 23.48 42.82
CA ARG A 906 -29.57 24.12 42.63
C ARG A 906 -28.41 23.12 42.52
N ALA A 907 -28.65 21.97 41.89
CA ALA A 907 -27.62 20.98 41.62
C ALA A 907 -26.52 21.53 40.69
N ASP A 908 -25.36 20.89 40.71
CA ASP A 908 -24.23 21.25 39.87
C ASP A 908 -24.60 21.31 38.38
N THR A 909 -24.04 22.31 37.69
CA THR A 909 -24.23 22.57 36.27
C THR A 909 -23.77 21.39 35.38
N GLY A 910 -22.81 20.59 35.85
CA GLY A 910 -22.34 19.37 35.16
C GLY A 910 -23.44 18.31 35.04
N ALA A 911 -24.06 17.94 36.16
CA ALA A 911 -25.13 16.93 36.20
C ALA A 911 -26.33 17.30 35.30
N LEU A 912 -26.69 18.59 35.26
CA LEU A 912 -27.75 19.10 34.38
C LEU A 912 -27.39 19.00 32.90
N LYS A 913 -26.11 19.19 32.53
CA LYS A 913 -25.64 19.03 31.15
C LYS A 913 -25.66 17.57 30.71
N ASP A 914 -25.22 16.65 31.56
CA ASP A 914 -25.22 15.22 31.25
C ASP A 914 -26.64 14.69 31.05
N LEU A 915 -27.57 15.07 31.92
CA LEU A 915 -28.97 14.70 31.77
C LEU A 915 -29.60 15.30 30.50
N SER A 916 -29.22 16.53 30.12
CA SER A 916 -29.63 17.13 28.84
C SER A 916 -29.13 16.33 27.64
N ARG A 917 -27.88 15.84 27.70
CA ARG A 917 -27.30 14.99 26.65
C ARG A 917 -28.03 13.65 26.55
N GLN A 918 -28.37 13.01 27.66
CA GLN A 918 -29.14 11.75 27.65
C GLN A 918 -30.54 11.93 27.08
N ILE A 919 -31.24 13.03 27.42
CA ILE A 919 -32.53 13.38 26.81
C ILE A 919 -32.40 13.49 25.29
N LEU A 920 -31.38 14.19 24.80
CA LEU A 920 -31.13 14.31 23.36
C LEU A 920 -30.92 12.95 22.69
N ILE A 921 -30.12 12.06 23.28
CA ILE A 921 -29.87 10.72 22.74
C ILE A 921 -31.18 9.90 22.71
N ALA A 922 -32.02 9.99 23.74
CA ALA A 922 -33.32 9.32 23.75
C ALA A 922 -34.29 9.89 22.70
N CYS A 923 -34.28 11.20 22.46
CA CYS A 923 -35.02 11.82 21.35
C CYS A 923 -34.56 11.28 19.98
N LEU A 924 -33.24 11.13 19.78
CA LEU A 924 -32.68 10.57 18.55
C LEU A 924 -33.05 9.08 18.38
N LEU A 925 -33.02 8.30 19.47
CA LEU A 925 -33.50 6.92 19.50
C LEU A 925 -34.97 6.86 19.06
N CYS A 926 -35.83 7.67 19.69
CA CYS A 926 -37.25 7.75 19.34
C CYS A 926 -37.44 8.13 17.86
N ARG A 927 -36.67 9.09 17.33
CA ARG A 927 -36.74 9.47 15.92
C ARG A 927 -36.32 8.33 14.99
N ARG A 928 -35.26 7.56 15.33
CA ARG A 928 -34.82 6.40 14.51
C ARG A 928 -35.89 5.31 14.39
N THR A 929 -36.82 5.18 15.34
CA THR A 929 -37.91 4.18 15.24
C THR A 929 -38.87 4.42 14.06
N PHE A 930 -38.79 5.58 13.39
CA PHE A 930 -39.56 5.91 12.19
C PHE A 930 -38.78 5.67 10.89
N ALA A 931 -37.54 5.20 10.95
CA ALA A 931 -36.72 4.90 9.77
C ALA A 931 -37.09 3.54 9.15
N LEU A 932 -38.37 3.35 8.86
CA LEU A 932 -38.94 2.18 8.19
C LEU A 932 -38.78 2.31 6.66
N ASP A 933 -38.83 1.18 5.95
CA ASP A 933 -38.90 1.17 4.48
C ASP A 933 -40.32 1.50 4.02
N ASN A 934 -40.46 2.11 2.84
CA ASN A 934 -41.75 2.61 2.32
C ASN A 934 -42.83 1.51 2.20
N ASP A 935 -42.44 0.25 1.96
CA ASP A 935 -43.38 -0.89 1.89
C ASP A 935 -43.85 -1.39 3.26
N THR A 936 -43.25 -0.91 4.36
CA THR A 936 -43.53 -1.34 5.74
C THR A 936 -44.18 -0.26 6.62
N GLN A 937 -44.34 0.95 6.07
CA GLN A 937 -45.21 2.01 6.63
C GLN A 937 -46.65 1.78 6.17
#